data_AF-Q04CQ7-F1
#
_entry.id   AF-Q04CQ7-F1
#
_cell.length_a   1.000
_cell.length_b   1.000
_cell.length_c   1.000
_cell.angle_alpha   90.00
_cell.angle_beta   90.00
_cell.angle_gamma   90.00
#
_symmetry.space_group_name_H-M   'P 1'
#
loop_
_entity.id
_entity.type
_entity.pdbx_description
1 polymer ?
#
loop_
_entity_poly.entity_id
_entity_poly.type
_entity_poly.pdbx_seq_one_letter_code
_entity_poly.pdbx_strand_id
1 'polypeptide(L)'
;MSEGISLSAEFIDRVKASVKPHWGKLGWVTYKRTYARWLPEKGRSENWDETVKRVVEGNINLDPRLQDSPSLELKQSLTEEAERLYKLIYGLGATPSGRNLWISGTDYQRRTGDSLNNCWFVAIRPQKYGDSKIVPSYLGKQEKAVSMPFSFLFDELMKGGGVGFSVARSNISQIPRVDFAIDLQVVVDESSESYDASVKVGAVGKNEVVQDADSIYYRLPDTREGWVLANALLIDLHFAQTNPDRKQKLILDLSDIRPYGAEIHGFGGTASGPMPLISMLLDINEVLNNKAGGRLTSVDAADICNLIGKAVVAGNVRRSAELALGSNDDQDFISMKQDQEKLMHHRWASNNSVAVDSAFSGYQPIAAGIRENGEPGIVNLDLSKNYGRIVDGYQAGIDGDVEGTNPCGEISLANGEPCNLFEVFPLIAEEQGWDLQEVFALAARYAKRVTFSPYDWEISREIIQKNRRIGISMSGIQDWLLTRLGNRVVTGFKDDFDPETHEAIKVPVYDKRAIKMVDQLYKAVVKADQDYSKTLGCNESIKHTTVKPSGTVAKLAGASEGMHFHYGAYLIQRIRFQNSDPLLPALKACGYRTEADIYTENTTCVEFPVKAVGADNPNFASAGTVSIAEQFATQAFLQTYWSDNAVSCTITFQDSEGDQVESLLRQYRFIIKSTSLLPYFGGSLQQAPKEPIDKETYEKRSQEITGNVEEVFSQLNSDVKDLELVDQTDCEGGACPIK
;
A
#
# COMPACT_ATOMS: atom_id res chain seq x y z
N MET A 1 -10.81 -32.89 -6.67
CA MET A 1 -10.69 -31.48 -7.11
C MET A 1 -10.58 -31.53 -8.63
N SER A 2 -11.50 -30.88 -9.35
CA SER A 2 -11.35 -30.70 -10.80
C SER A 2 -9.98 -30.06 -11.04
N GLU A 3 -9.21 -30.56 -12.00
CA GLU A 3 -7.96 -29.89 -12.39
C GLU A 3 -8.30 -28.45 -12.79
N GLY A 4 -7.73 -27.50 -12.05
CA GLY A 4 -7.83 -26.07 -12.35
C GLY A 4 -7.14 -25.73 -13.66
N ILE A 5 -7.25 -24.48 -14.09
CA ILE A 5 -6.54 -23.99 -15.27
C ILE A 5 -5.05 -23.96 -14.95
N SER A 6 -4.24 -24.50 -15.86
CA SER A 6 -2.78 -24.44 -15.79
C SER A 6 -2.18 -24.17 -17.17
N LEU A 7 -1.04 -23.47 -17.18
CA LEU A 7 -0.27 -23.17 -18.38
C LEU A 7 0.69 -24.32 -18.68
N SER A 8 0.67 -24.82 -19.91
CA SER A 8 1.57 -25.89 -20.33
C SER A 8 3.03 -25.42 -20.36
N ALA A 9 3.96 -26.35 -20.13
CA ALA A 9 5.38 -26.06 -20.24
C ALA A 9 5.75 -25.62 -21.67
N GLU A 10 5.15 -26.23 -22.70
CA GLU A 10 5.39 -25.83 -24.09
C GLU A 10 4.93 -24.40 -24.37
N PHE A 11 3.83 -23.93 -23.75
CA PHE A 11 3.42 -22.53 -23.87
C PHE A 11 4.45 -21.58 -23.23
N ILE A 12 4.88 -21.89 -22.01
CA ILE A 12 5.84 -21.05 -21.27
C ILE A 12 7.16 -20.94 -22.03
N ASP A 13 7.70 -22.05 -22.52
CA ASP A 13 8.96 -22.06 -23.28
C ASP A 13 8.86 -21.25 -24.58
N ARG A 14 7.70 -21.32 -25.28
CA ARG A 14 7.44 -20.47 -26.45
C ARG A 14 7.45 -18.99 -26.10
N VAL A 15 6.88 -18.59 -24.96
CA VAL A 15 6.90 -17.18 -24.52
C VAL A 15 8.32 -16.76 -24.12
N LYS A 16 9.05 -17.57 -23.36
CA LYS A 16 10.45 -17.28 -22.98
C LYS A 16 11.36 -17.06 -24.17
N ALA A 17 11.11 -17.77 -25.28
CA ALA A 17 11.87 -17.63 -26.52
C ALA A 17 11.44 -16.43 -27.40
N SER A 18 10.21 -15.92 -27.24
CA SER A 18 9.63 -14.90 -28.13
C SER A 18 9.39 -13.54 -27.47
N VAL A 19 9.41 -13.46 -26.14
CA VAL A 19 9.20 -12.23 -25.36
C VAL A 19 10.40 -12.03 -24.46
N LYS A 20 10.95 -10.80 -24.46
CA LYS A 20 11.99 -10.38 -23.53
C LYS A 20 11.34 -9.52 -22.44
N PRO A 21 11.43 -9.87 -21.15
CA PRO A 21 10.96 -9.00 -20.08
C PRO A 21 11.60 -7.61 -20.16
N HIS A 22 10.80 -6.55 -20.08
CA HIS A 22 11.30 -5.17 -20.09
C HIS A 22 11.81 -4.77 -18.69
N TRP A 23 12.96 -5.31 -18.28
CA TRP A 23 13.57 -4.96 -17.00
C TRP A 23 14.12 -3.53 -17.01
N GLY A 24 13.73 -2.75 -16.02
CA GLY A 24 14.44 -1.53 -15.64
C GLY A 24 15.87 -1.82 -15.16
N LYS A 25 16.72 -0.80 -15.07
CA LYS A 25 18.12 -0.97 -14.62
C LYS A 25 18.27 -1.51 -13.19
N LEU A 26 17.24 -1.34 -12.36
CA LEU A 26 17.14 -1.93 -11.02
C LEU A 26 16.12 -3.09 -10.96
N GLY A 27 15.52 -3.46 -12.10
CA GLY A 27 14.28 -4.21 -12.15
C GLY A 27 14.41 -5.64 -11.69
N TRP A 28 15.29 -6.41 -12.34
CA TRP A 28 15.51 -7.82 -11.99
C TRP A 28 16.03 -7.99 -10.56
N VAL A 29 16.93 -7.10 -10.12
CA VAL A 29 17.45 -7.07 -8.75
C VAL A 29 16.32 -6.82 -7.75
N THR A 30 15.42 -5.88 -8.06
CA THR A 30 14.22 -5.61 -7.23
C THR A 30 13.28 -6.81 -7.20
N TYR A 31 13.07 -7.49 -8.34
CA TYR A 31 12.28 -8.73 -8.40
C TYR A 31 12.87 -9.81 -7.48
N LYS A 32 14.16 -10.11 -7.62
CA LYS A 32 14.80 -11.23 -6.93
C LYS A 32 14.76 -11.08 -5.41
N ARG A 33 14.89 -9.86 -4.90
CA ARG A 33 14.87 -9.56 -3.45
C ARG A 33 13.48 -9.34 -2.84
N THR A 34 12.43 -9.22 -3.65
CA THR A 34 11.11 -8.77 -3.16
C THR A 34 9.96 -9.70 -3.54
N TYR A 35 10.02 -10.35 -4.69
CA TYR A 35 8.88 -11.08 -5.27
C TYR A 35 9.19 -12.54 -5.60
N ALA A 36 10.47 -12.89 -5.77
CA ALA A 36 10.89 -14.27 -6.00
C ALA A 36 10.80 -15.07 -4.69
N ARG A 37 9.87 -16.04 -4.62
CA ARG A 37 9.70 -16.87 -3.42
C ARG A 37 10.77 -17.95 -3.34
N TRP A 38 11.13 -18.36 -2.13
CA TRP A 38 11.95 -19.55 -1.92
C TRP A 38 11.21 -20.82 -2.35
N LEU A 39 11.89 -21.72 -3.06
CA LEU A 39 11.43 -23.04 -3.45
C LEU A 39 12.24 -24.10 -2.68
N PRO A 40 11.74 -24.58 -1.51
CA PRO A 40 12.47 -25.53 -0.67
C PRO A 40 12.94 -26.78 -1.41
N GLU A 41 12.12 -27.29 -2.32
CA GLU A 41 12.39 -28.49 -3.10
C GLU A 41 13.46 -28.30 -4.19
N LYS A 42 13.70 -27.05 -4.62
CA LYS A 42 14.74 -26.71 -5.61
C LYS A 42 15.98 -26.08 -4.99
N GLY A 43 15.96 -25.71 -3.71
CA GLY A 43 17.07 -25.06 -3.03
C GLY A 43 17.45 -23.70 -3.63
N ARG A 44 16.48 -22.98 -4.22
CA ARG A 44 16.66 -21.64 -4.81
C ARG A 44 15.38 -20.82 -4.74
N SER A 45 15.45 -19.52 -4.94
CA SER A 45 14.24 -18.72 -5.20
C SER A 45 13.74 -18.86 -6.65
N GLU A 46 12.48 -18.52 -6.87
CA GLU A 46 11.81 -18.49 -8.17
C GLU A 46 12.60 -17.69 -9.22
N ASN A 47 12.43 -18.10 -10.49
CA ASN A 47 12.72 -17.26 -11.66
C ASN A 47 11.44 -16.59 -12.16
N TRP A 48 11.58 -15.54 -12.98
CA TRP A 48 10.45 -14.70 -13.39
C TRP A 48 9.33 -15.49 -14.07
N ASP A 49 9.67 -16.45 -14.92
CA ASP A 49 8.70 -17.33 -15.57
C ASP A 49 7.87 -18.16 -14.59
N GLU A 50 8.48 -18.62 -13.50
CA GLU A 50 7.81 -19.40 -12.45
C GLU A 50 6.88 -18.51 -11.61
N THR A 51 7.34 -17.32 -11.23
CA THR A 51 6.53 -16.33 -10.51
C THR A 51 5.31 -15.94 -11.34
N VAL A 52 5.48 -15.57 -12.62
CA VAL A 52 4.36 -15.15 -13.47
C VAL A 52 3.39 -16.31 -13.69
N LYS A 53 3.88 -17.55 -13.86
CA LYS A 53 3.02 -18.74 -13.98
C LYS A 53 2.10 -18.87 -12.77
N ARG A 54 2.63 -18.91 -11.55
CA ARG A 54 1.77 -19.08 -10.35
C ARG A 54 0.84 -17.89 -10.14
N VAL A 55 1.27 -16.67 -10.47
CA VAL A 55 0.45 -15.47 -10.31
C VAL A 55 -0.76 -15.50 -11.23
N VAL A 56 -0.56 -15.88 -12.49
CA VAL A 56 -1.61 -16.02 -13.50
C VAL A 56 -2.55 -17.17 -13.16
N GLU A 57 -2.01 -18.34 -12.81
CA GLU A 57 -2.79 -19.51 -12.43
C GLU A 57 -3.60 -19.26 -11.15
N GLY A 58 -3.00 -18.59 -10.17
CA GLY A 58 -3.68 -18.18 -8.94
C GLY A 58 -4.86 -17.25 -9.20
N ASN A 59 -4.73 -16.32 -10.15
CA ASN A 59 -5.80 -15.39 -10.49
C ASN A 59 -6.90 -16.01 -11.35
N ILE A 60 -6.54 -16.73 -12.43
CA ILE A 60 -7.53 -17.25 -13.38
C ILE A 60 -8.45 -18.29 -12.71
N ASN A 61 -7.93 -19.04 -11.74
CA ASN A 61 -8.69 -20.03 -10.98
C ASN A 61 -9.67 -19.43 -9.95
N LEU A 62 -9.68 -18.11 -9.77
CA LEU A 62 -10.71 -17.40 -9.00
C LEU A 62 -11.99 -17.14 -9.82
N ASP A 63 -12.03 -17.48 -11.12
CA ASP A 63 -13.27 -17.38 -11.90
C ASP A 63 -14.34 -18.31 -11.29
N PRO A 64 -15.48 -17.78 -10.80
CA PRO A 64 -16.48 -18.57 -10.08
C PRO A 64 -17.06 -19.70 -10.92
N ARG A 65 -17.05 -19.57 -12.26
CA ARG A 65 -17.56 -20.60 -13.18
C ARG A 65 -16.72 -21.89 -13.16
N LEU A 66 -15.52 -21.87 -12.57
CA LEU A 66 -14.69 -23.06 -12.39
C LEU A 66 -15.11 -23.94 -11.20
N GLN A 67 -15.88 -23.38 -10.25
CA GLN A 67 -16.36 -24.14 -9.07
C GLN A 67 -17.56 -25.04 -9.44
N ASP A 68 -18.35 -24.64 -10.42
CA ASP A 68 -19.62 -25.28 -10.78
C ASP A 68 -19.52 -26.14 -12.06
N SER A 69 -18.72 -27.21 -12.02
CA SER A 69 -18.58 -28.20 -13.12
C SER A 69 -18.32 -27.57 -14.51
N PRO A 70 -17.15 -26.93 -14.72
CA PRO A 70 -16.85 -26.18 -15.94
C PRO A 70 -16.80 -27.09 -17.18
N SER A 71 -17.35 -26.61 -18.31
CA SER A 71 -17.24 -27.28 -19.61
C SER A 71 -15.81 -27.27 -20.15
N LEU A 72 -15.50 -28.19 -21.06
CA LEU A 72 -14.19 -28.21 -21.73
C LEU A 72 -13.92 -26.92 -22.51
N GLU A 73 -14.95 -26.38 -23.18
CA GLU A 73 -14.88 -25.11 -23.91
C GLU A 73 -14.58 -23.93 -22.97
N LEU A 74 -15.21 -23.88 -21.80
CA LEU A 74 -14.94 -22.86 -20.80
C LEU A 74 -13.50 -22.97 -20.29
N LYS A 75 -13.01 -24.18 -20.00
CA LYS A 75 -11.63 -24.41 -19.57
C LYS A 75 -10.64 -23.94 -20.64
N GLN A 76 -10.91 -24.24 -21.90
CA GLN A 76 -10.09 -23.78 -23.03
C GLN A 76 -10.08 -22.25 -23.13
N SER A 77 -11.26 -21.60 -23.06
CA SER A 77 -11.37 -20.13 -23.10
C SER A 77 -10.60 -19.44 -21.97
N LEU A 78 -10.68 -19.97 -20.75
CA LEU A 78 -9.92 -19.43 -19.61
C LEU A 78 -8.42 -19.70 -19.72
N THR A 79 -8.02 -20.83 -20.33
CA THR A 79 -6.61 -21.12 -20.64
C THR A 79 -6.06 -20.11 -21.64
N GLU A 80 -6.80 -19.78 -22.70
CA GLU A 80 -6.40 -18.77 -23.70
C GLU A 80 -6.29 -17.36 -23.09
N GLU A 81 -7.14 -17.01 -22.13
CA GLU A 81 -6.98 -15.78 -21.36
C GLU A 81 -5.74 -15.82 -20.45
N ALA A 82 -5.50 -16.93 -19.76
CA ALA A 82 -4.31 -17.13 -18.94
C ALA A 82 -3.02 -17.03 -19.77
N GLU A 83 -2.99 -17.60 -20.97
CA GLU A 83 -1.87 -17.50 -21.89
C GLU A 83 -1.57 -16.05 -22.28
N ARG A 84 -2.59 -15.28 -22.65
CA ARG A 84 -2.43 -13.85 -22.97
C ARG A 84 -1.99 -13.03 -21.76
N LEU A 85 -2.58 -13.28 -20.60
CA LEU A 85 -2.22 -12.62 -19.35
C LEU A 85 -0.78 -12.93 -18.94
N TYR A 86 -0.34 -14.18 -19.09
CA TYR A 86 1.05 -14.58 -18.87
C TYR A 86 1.99 -13.82 -19.79
N LYS A 87 1.70 -13.77 -21.10
CA LYS A 87 2.53 -13.05 -22.07
C LYS A 87 2.64 -11.55 -21.72
N LEU A 88 1.53 -10.93 -21.30
CA LEU A 88 1.47 -9.52 -20.91
C LEU A 88 2.32 -9.23 -19.67
N ILE A 89 2.14 -10.02 -18.60
CA ILE A 89 2.86 -9.83 -17.33
C ILE A 89 4.33 -10.19 -17.49
N TYR A 90 4.64 -11.29 -18.19
CA TYR A 90 6.02 -11.72 -18.43
C TYR A 90 6.82 -10.63 -19.17
N GLY A 91 6.20 -9.94 -20.13
CA GLY A 91 6.79 -8.81 -20.85
C GLY A 91 6.93 -7.51 -20.04
N LEU A 92 6.38 -7.45 -18.82
CA LEU A 92 6.32 -6.26 -17.94
C LEU A 92 5.55 -5.06 -18.53
N GLY A 93 4.70 -5.28 -19.55
CA GLY A 93 3.79 -4.26 -20.07
C GLY A 93 2.65 -3.93 -19.10
N ALA A 94 2.33 -4.87 -18.21
CA ALA A 94 1.44 -4.67 -17.08
C ALA A 94 1.77 -5.68 -15.97
N THR A 95 1.28 -5.45 -14.76
CA THR A 95 1.54 -6.30 -13.60
C THR A 95 0.49 -6.08 -12.52
N PRO A 96 0.11 -7.11 -11.76
CA PRO A 96 -0.70 -6.88 -10.58
C PRO A 96 0.11 -6.19 -9.48
N SER A 97 -0.54 -5.86 -8.35
CA SER A 97 0.15 -5.26 -7.22
C SER A 97 1.30 -6.13 -6.70
N GLY A 98 2.30 -5.52 -6.05
CA GLY A 98 3.43 -6.27 -5.46
C GLY A 98 2.99 -7.37 -4.48
N ARG A 99 1.84 -7.20 -3.80
CA ARG A 99 1.23 -8.25 -2.98
C ARG A 99 0.86 -9.48 -3.80
N ASN A 100 0.21 -9.26 -4.95
CA ASN A 100 -0.21 -10.34 -5.83
C ASN A 100 0.99 -11.06 -6.43
N LEU A 101 2.03 -10.33 -6.83
CA LEU A 101 3.30 -10.93 -7.26
C LEU A 101 3.87 -11.86 -6.18
N TRP A 102 3.83 -11.47 -4.91
CA TRP A 102 4.36 -12.29 -3.81
C TRP A 102 3.45 -13.48 -3.41
N ILE A 103 2.12 -13.32 -3.46
CA ILE A 103 1.20 -14.25 -2.78
C ILE A 103 0.25 -15.01 -3.71
N SER A 104 -0.05 -14.50 -4.91
CA SER A 104 -0.99 -15.16 -5.82
C SER A 104 -0.49 -16.56 -6.21
N GLY A 105 -1.38 -17.55 -6.12
CA GLY A 105 -1.09 -18.97 -6.41
C GLY A 105 -0.38 -19.73 -5.28
N THR A 106 -0.08 -19.08 -4.15
CA THR A 106 0.59 -19.74 -3.01
C THR A 106 -0.40 -20.47 -2.09
N ASP A 107 0.08 -21.46 -1.34
CA ASP A 107 -0.71 -22.12 -0.28
C ASP A 107 -1.17 -21.16 0.81
N TYR A 108 -0.39 -20.11 1.08
CA TYR A 108 -0.77 -19.08 2.05
C TYR A 108 -2.01 -18.32 1.57
N GLN A 109 -2.02 -17.89 0.31
CA GLN A 109 -3.15 -17.15 -0.26
C GLN A 109 -4.45 -17.97 -0.21
N ARG A 110 -4.38 -19.28 -0.45
CA ARG A 110 -5.55 -20.16 -0.45
C ARG A 110 -6.17 -20.36 0.94
N ARG A 111 -5.39 -20.27 2.02
CA ARG A 111 -5.87 -20.46 3.40
C ARG A 111 -6.13 -19.15 4.16
N THR A 112 -5.51 -18.06 3.74
CA THR A 112 -5.60 -16.74 4.40
C THR A 112 -6.48 -15.83 3.56
N GLY A 113 -7.65 -15.46 4.10
CA GLY A 113 -8.52 -14.48 3.45
C GLY A 113 -7.84 -13.11 3.38
N ASP A 114 -8.38 -12.22 2.54
CA ASP A 114 -7.93 -10.83 2.39
C ASP A 114 -6.53 -10.70 1.74
N SER A 115 -5.78 -11.79 1.60
CA SER A 115 -4.36 -11.81 1.25
C SER A 115 -4.02 -11.22 -0.13
N LEU A 116 -4.97 -11.21 -1.08
CA LEU A 116 -4.79 -10.61 -2.41
C LEU A 116 -5.01 -9.09 -2.43
N ASN A 117 -5.56 -8.52 -1.35
CA ASN A 117 -5.79 -7.09 -1.19
C ASN A 117 -4.77 -6.51 -0.21
N ASN A 118 -4.22 -5.33 -0.55
CA ASN A 118 -3.07 -4.79 0.19
C ASN A 118 -3.40 -3.53 0.99
N CYS A 119 -4.51 -2.85 0.72
CA CYS A 119 -4.89 -1.68 1.47
C CYS A 119 -6.39 -1.64 1.72
N TRP A 120 -6.80 -0.96 2.79
CA TRP A 120 -8.17 -0.94 3.29
C TRP A 120 -8.54 0.43 3.83
N PHE A 121 -9.83 0.62 4.10
CA PHE A 121 -10.33 1.74 4.87
C PHE A 121 -11.28 1.30 6.00
N VAL A 122 -11.22 1.95 7.17
CA VAL A 122 -12.16 1.73 8.28
C VAL A 122 -12.54 3.02 9.01
N ALA A 123 -13.79 3.17 9.39
CA ALA A 123 -14.24 4.31 10.19
C ALA A 123 -14.15 4.00 11.70
N ILE A 124 -13.51 4.88 12.48
CA ILE A 124 -13.27 4.68 13.91
C ILE A 124 -14.52 5.07 14.73
N ARG A 125 -15.53 4.20 14.67
CA ARG A 125 -16.78 4.27 15.44
C ARG A 125 -17.16 2.86 15.93
N PRO A 126 -17.95 2.70 17.01
CA PRO A 126 -18.35 1.38 17.48
C PRO A 126 -19.17 0.61 16.43
N GLN A 127 -18.77 -0.63 16.17
CA GLN A 127 -19.30 -1.48 15.09
C GLN A 127 -19.45 -2.92 15.56
N LYS A 128 -20.28 -3.69 14.87
CA LYS A 128 -20.41 -5.14 15.10
C LYS A 128 -19.31 -5.89 14.36
N TYR A 129 -18.84 -7.01 14.90
CA TYR A 129 -17.91 -7.89 14.19
C TYR A 129 -18.60 -8.68 13.07
N GLY A 130 -19.90 -8.97 13.17
CA GLY A 130 -20.62 -9.77 12.19
C GLY A 130 -20.22 -11.26 12.24
N ASP A 131 -20.57 -12.02 11.20
CA ASP A 131 -20.07 -13.39 11.02
C ASP A 131 -18.65 -13.42 10.43
N SER A 132 -17.70 -12.78 11.12
CA SER A 132 -16.30 -12.68 10.69
C SER A 132 -15.45 -13.81 11.27
N LYS A 133 -14.25 -14.06 10.73
CA LYS A 133 -13.33 -15.05 11.31
C LYS A 133 -12.88 -14.68 12.73
N ILE A 134 -12.74 -13.39 13.01
CA ILE A 134 -12.42 -12.86 14.34
C ILE A 134 -13.72 -12.35 14.97
N VAL A 135 -14.10 -12.91 16.10
CA VAL A 135 -15.19 -12.40 16.95
C VAL A 135 -14.79 -12.66 18.42
N PRO A 136 -14.69 -11.62 19.26
CA PRO A 136 -14.45 -11.82 20.69
C PRO A 136 -15.52 -12.69 21.33
N SER A 137 -15.11 -13.66 22.16
CA SER A 137 -16.00 -14.69 22.70
C SER A 137 -17.12 -14.16 23.60
N TYR A 138 -16.96 -12.95 24.14
CA TYR A 138 -17.93 -12.26 24.99
C TYR A 138 -18.95 -11.44 24.19
N LEU A 139 -18.81 -11.31 22.87
CA LEU A 139 -19.72 -10.53 22.02
C LEU A 139 -20.66 -11.42 21.21
N GLY A 140 -21.92 -11.00 21.09
CA GLY A 140 -22.80 -11.50 20.04
C GLY A 140 -22.39 -11.00 18.65
N LYS A 141 -22.66 -11.77 17.58
CA LYS A 141 -22.32 -11.38 16.20
C LYS A 141 -22.88 -10.01 15.77
N GLN A 142 -24.01 -9.59 16.34
CA GLN A 142 -24.68 -8.32 16.02
C GLN A 142 -24.42 -7.22 17.07
N GLU A 143 -23.69 -7.54 18.14
CA GLU A 143 -23.38 -6.60 19.21
C GLU A 143 -22.30 -5.62 18.76
N LYS A 144 -22.51 -4.33 19.02
CA LYS A 144 -21.54 -3.29 18.68
C LYS A 144 -20.51 -3.17 19.78
N ALA A 145 -19.25 -3.12 19.39
CA ALA A 145 -18.11 -2.95 20.28
C ALA A 145 -17.24 -1.78 19.81
N VAL A 146 -16.60 -1.11 20.77
CA VAL A 146 -15.65 -0.03 20.46
C VAL A 146 -14.38 -0.61 19.82
N SER A 147 -13.99 -1.82 20.23
CA SER A 147 -12.80 -2.51 19.71
C SER A 147 -12.84 -2.86 18.22
N MET A 148 -14.02 -3.02 17.62
CA MET A 148 -14.15 -3.60 16.28
C MET A 148 -13.34 -2.87 15.19
N PRO A 149 -13.46 -1.54 14.99
CA PRO A 149 -12.66 -0.84 13.98
C PRO A 149 -11.14 -0.91 14.25
N PHE A 150 -10.72 -0.89 15.51
CA PHE A 150 -9.31 -1.05 15.88
C PHE A 150 -8.80 -2.47 15.61
N SER A 151 -9.66 -3.46 15.79
CA SER A 151 -9.36 -4.87 15.51
C SER A 151 -9.28 -5.15 14.02
N PHE A 152 -10.14 -4.52 13.21
CA PHE A 152 -10.02 -4.53 11.75
C PHE A 152 -8.69 -3.92 11.30
N LEU A 153 -8.34 -2.74 11.83
CA LEU A 153 -7.06 -2.08 11.54
C LEU A 153 -5.88 -3.00 11.92
N PHE A 154 -5.90 -3.56 13.12
CA PHE A 154 -4.81 -4.42 13.60
C PHE A 154 -4.66 -5.67 12.74
N ASP A 155 -5.78 -6.34 12.42
CA ASP A 155 -5.77 -7.54 11.60
C ASP A 155 -5.20 -7.29 10.20
N GLU A 156 -5.66 -6.23 9.53
CA GLU A 156 -5.22 -5.92 8.17
C GLU A 156 -3.76 -5.42 8.10
N LEU A 157 -3.28 -4.74 9.14
CA LEU A 157 -1.86 -4.42 9.28
C LEU A 157 -1.00 -5.67 9.52
N MET A 158 -1.45 -6.60 10.37
CA MET A 158 -0.76 -7.88 10.61
C MET A 158 -0.74 -8.78 9.36
N LYS A 159 -1.74 -8.65 8.47
CA LYS A 159 -1.74 -9.22 7.11
C LYS A 159 -0.84 -8.45 6.14
N GLY A 160 -0.04 -7.50 6.62
CA GLY A 160 0.96 -6.73 5.87
C GLY A 160 0.36 -5.72 4.90
N GLY A 161 -0.90 -5.34 5.16
CA GLY A 161 -1.63 -4.32 4.44
C GLY A 161 -1.36 -2.92 5.00
N GLY A 162 -1.95 -1.92 4.36
CA GLY A 162 -2.04 -0.56 4.89
C GLY A 162 -3.48 -0.14 5.08
N VAL A 163 -3.79 0.60 6.15
CA VAL A 163 -5.16 0.92 6.52
C VAL A 163 -5.32 2.44 6.63
N GLY A 164 -6.18 3.01 5.79
CA GLY A 164 -6.69 4.36 6.03
C GLY A 164 -7.82 4.30 7.05
N PHE A 165 -7.93 5.27 7.94
CA PHE A 165 -9.00 5.28 8.92
C PHE A 165 -9.51 6.68 9.20
N SER A 166 -10.80 6.81 9.53
CA SER A 166 -11.39 8.12 9.84
C SER A 166 -11.65 8.31 11.33
N VAL A 167 -11.03 9.35 11.89
CA VAL A 167 -11.28 9.92 13.22
C VAL A 167 -12.08 11.22 13.13
N ALA A 168 -12.91 11.38 12.09
CA ALA A 168 -13.78 12.54 11.93
C ALA A 168 -14.73 12.69 13.14
N ARG A 169 -15.15 13.93 13.45
CA ARG A 169 -16.05 14.23 14.57
C ARG A 169 -17.33 13.38 14.58
N SER A 170 -17.88 13.08 13.41
CA SER A 170 -19.06 12.22 13.25
C SER A 170 -18.82 10.78 13.70
N ASN A 171 -17.58 10.28 13.64
CA ASN A 171 -17.19 8.96 14.14
C ASN A 171 -16.89 9.00 15.63
N ILE A 172 -16.05 9.94 16.07
CA ILE A 172 -15.61 10.04 17.48
C ILE A 172 -16.78 10.31 18.43
N SER A 173 -17.75 11.14 18.02
CA SER A 173 -18.95 11.40 18.84
C SER A 173 -19.82 10.15 19.10
N GLN A 174 -19.68 9.10 18.29
CA GLN A 174 -20.35 7.81 18.47
C GLN A 174 -19.64 6.89 19.47
N ILE A 175 -18.37 7.15 19.80
CA ILE A 175 -17.66 6.40 20.85
C ILE A 175 -18.24 6.83 22.21
N PRO A 176 -18.79 5.90 23.03
CA PRO A 176 -19.35 6.23 24.33
C PRO A 176 -18.28 6.78 25.28
N ARG A 177 -18.72 7.27 26.45
CA ARG A 177 -17.78 7.64 27.50
C ARG A 177 -16.97 6.41 27.94
N VAL A 178 -15.73 6.60 28.36
CA VAL A 178 -14.93 5.54 28.97
C VAL A 178 -15.47 5.33 30.38
N ASP A 179 -16.15 4.21 30.64
CA ASP A 179 -16.84 3.98 31.91
C ASP A 179 -15.91 3.50 33.02
N PHE A 180 -14.83 2.80 32.65
CA PHE A 180 -13.93 2.13 33.58
C PHE A 180 -12.47 2.43 33.25
N ALA A 181 -11.66 2.54 34.29
CA ALA A 181 -10.21 2.41 34.16
C ALA A 181 -9.83 0.95 34.43
N ILE A 182 -9.01 0.35 33.58
CA ILE A 182 -8.61 -1.05 33.68
C ILE A 182 -7.21 -1.17 34.29
N ASP A 183 -7.13 -1.95 35.37
CA ASP A 183 -5.91 -2.47 35.96
C ASP A 183 -5.45 -3.67 35.11
N LEU A 184 -4.49 -3.41 34.23
CA LEU A 184 -3.95 -4.38 33.28
C LEU A 184 -2.65 -4.97 33.83
N GLN A 185 -2.59 -6.31 33.90
CA GLN A 185 -1.37 -7.07 34.11
C GLN A 185 -1.07 -7.88 32.84
N VAL A 186 0.11 -7.71 32.28
CA VAL A 186 0.60 -8.50 31.14
C VAL A 186 1.62 -9.50 31.67
N VAL A 187 1.35 -10.79 31.47
CA VAL A 187 2.07 -11.89 32.12
C VAL A 187 2.91 -12.63 31.11
N VAL A 188 4.16 -12.90 31.48
CA VAL A 188 5.04 -13.82 30.75
C VAL A 188 5.68 -14.76 31.77
N ASP A 189 5.40 -16.06 31.63
CA ASP A 189 5.96 -17.11 32.46
C ASP A 189 7.49 -17.19 32.31
N GLU A 190 8.16 -17.54 33.41
CA GLU A 190 9.62 -17.66 33.48
C GLU A 190 10.17 -18.72 32.52
N SER A 191 9.32 -19.62 32.01
CA SER A 191 9.70 -20.60 30.99
C SER A 191 9.78 -20.05 29.56
N SER A 192 9.25 -18.84 29.30
CA SER A 192 9.31 -18.22 27.97
C SER A 192 10.73 -17.74 27.66
N GLU A 193 11.22 -18.04 26.46
CA GLU A 193 12.49 -17.49 25.94
C GLU A 193 12.48 -15.95 25.89
N SER A 194 11.29 -15.34 25.92
CA SER A 194 11.12 -13.89 25.91
C SER A 194 10.96 -13.27 27.30
N TYR A 195 11.10 -14.03 28.40
CA TYR A 195 10.82 -13.57 29.77
C TYR A 195 11.56 -12.27 30.12
N ASP A 196 12.90 -12.29 30.11
CA ASP A 196 13.71 -11.13 30.51
C ASP A 196 13.48 -9.91 29.60
N ALA A 197 13.26 -10.15 28.31
CA ALA A 197 12.96 -9.09 27.35
C ALA A 197 11.57 -8.48 27.58
N SER A 198 10.60 -9.30 27.98
CA SER A 198 9.23 -8.91 28.29
C SER A 198 9.13 -8.11 29.59
N VAL A 199 9.83 -8.53 30.64
CA VAL A 199 9.87 -7.82 31.92
C VAL A 199 10.46 -6.41 31.75
N LYS A 200 11.49 -6.25 30.92
CA LYS A 200 12.09 -4.93 30.61
C LYS A 200 11.11 -3.93 30.00
N VAL A 201 10.05 -4.40 29.33
CA VAL A 201 9.05 -3.54 28.68
C VAL A 201 7.71 -3.49 29.43
N GLY A 202 7.67 -4.01 30.68
CA GLY A 202 6.54 -3.85 31.59
C GLY A 202 5.67 -5.09 31.82
N ALA A 203 6.05 -6.27 31.31
CA ALA A 203 5.40 -7.51 31.73
C ALA A 203 5.84 -7.91 33.15
N VAL A 204 5.02 -8.71 33.82
CA VAL A 204 5.33 -9.32 35.11
C VAL A 204 5.50 -10.82 34.98
N GLY A 205 6.35 -11.40 35.83
CA GLY A 205 6.47 -12.85 35.92
C GLY A 205 5.21 -13.48 36.50
N LYS A 206 4.95 -14.74 36.14
CA LYS A 206 3.72 -15.44 36.55
C LYS A 206 3.60 -15.55 38.08
N ASN A 207 4.73 -15.59 38.78
CA ASN A 207 4.79 -15.66 40.23
C ASN A 207 4.42 -14.34 40.93
N GLU A 208 4.41 -13.21 40.21
CA GLU A 208 4.14 -11.87 40.74
C GLU A 208 2.70 -11.41 40.45
N VAL A 209 1.93 -12.20 39.70
CA VAL A 209 0.58 -11.85 39.26
C VAL A 209 -0.37 -11.76 40.45
N VAL A 210 -1.09 -10.64 40.54
CA VAL A 210 -2.15 -10.44 41.52
C VAL A 210 -3.49 -10.73 40.86
N GLN A 211 -4.00 -11.95 41.06
CA GLN A 211 -5.28 -12.40 40.54
C GLN A 211 -6.28 -12.68 41.67
N ASP A 212 -7.50 -12.19 41.52
CA ASP A 212 -8.65 -12.57 42.35
C ASP A 212 -9.78 -13.17 41.49
N ALA A 213 -10.87 -13.59 42.13
CA ALA A 213 -12.01 -14.20 41.44
C ALA A 213 -12.77 -13.22 40.53
N ASP A 214 -12.55 -11.90 40.66
CA ASP A 214 -13.19 -10.90 39.82
C ASP A 214 -12.37 -10.59 38.56
N SER A 215 -11.09 -10.95 38.56
CA SER A 215 -10.16 -10.72 37.46
C SER A 215 -10.53 -11.50 36.19
N ILE A 216 -10.42 -10.85 35.03
CA ILE A 216 -10.51 -11.51 33.73
C ILE A 216 -9.13 -12.01 33.35
N TYR A 217 -9.04 -13.26 32.93
CA TYR A 217 -7.80 -13.87 32.47
C TYR A 217 -7.97 -14.37 31.04
N TYR A 218 -7.02 -14.03 30.16
CA TYR A 218 -6.96 -14.54 28.80
C TYR A 218 -5.53 -14.97 28.45
N ARG A 219 -5.35 -16.27 28.19
CA ARG A 219 -4.11 -16.84 27.63
C ARG A 219 -4.15 -16.69 26.12
N LEU A 220 -3.22 -15.93 25.57
CA LEU A 220 -3.20 -15.62 24.14
C LEU A 220 -2.67 -16.83 23.36
N PRO A 221 -3.36 -17.28 22.31
CA PRO A 221 -2.76 -18.20 21.36
C PRO A 221 -1.69 -17.48 20.53
N ASP A 222 -0.65 -18.22 20.12
CA ASP A 222 0.43 -17.73 19.25
C ASP A 222 -0.02 -17.58 17.78
N THR A 223 -1.00 -16.71 17.57
CA THR A 223 -1.58 -16.41 16.25
C THR A 223 -1.86 -14.93 16.08
N ARG A 224 -2.03 -14.49 14.83
CA ARG A 224 -2.49 -13.14 14.49
C ARG A 224 -3.80 -12.81 15.21
N GLU A 225 -4.75 -13.75 15.22
CA GLU A 225 -6.04 -13.58 15.88
C GLU A 225 -5.89 -13.41 17.39
N GLY A 226 -4.96 -14.12 18.04
CA GLY A 226 -4.70 -13.97 19.48
C GLY A 226 -4.28 -12.55 19.86
N TRP A 227 -3.43 -11.92 19.05
CA TRP A 227 -3.01 -10.53 19.23
C TRP A 227 -4.20 -9.57 19.10
N VAL A 228 -5.02 -9.74 18.07
CA VAL A 228 -6.21 -8.92 17.82
C VAL A 228 -7.23 -9.06 18.95
N LEU A 229 -7.52 -10.28 19.38
CA LEU A 229 -8.49 -10.56 20.45
C LEU A 229 -8.04 -10.02 21.81
N ALA A 230 -6.75 -10.04 22.11
CA ALA A 230 -6.21 -9.45 23.33
C ALA A 230 -6.41 -7.93 23.39
N ASN A 231 -6.11 -7.24 22.30
CA ASN A 231 -6.36 -5.80 22.18
C ASN A 231 -7.86 -5.48 22.22
N ALA A 232 -8.69 -6.32 21.60
CA ALA A 232 -10.14 -6.15 21.62
C ALA A 232 -10.71 -6.24 23.04
N LEU A 233 -10.29 -7.26 23.79
CA LEU A 233 -10.68 -7.45 25.19
C LEU A 233 -10.26 -6.26 26.06
N LEU A 234 -9.03 -5.79 25.90
CA LEU A 234 -8.54 -4.60 26.60
C LEU A 234 -9.45 -3.39 26.34
N ILE A 235 -9.70 -3.05 25.07
CA ILE A 235 -10.52 -1.88 24.70
C ILE A 235 -11.95 -2.03 25.23
N ASP A 236 -12.59 -3.17 25.01
CA ASP A 236 -14.01 -3.36 25.32
C ASP A 236 -14.30 -3.38 26.83
N LEU A 237 -13.35 -3.77 27.67
CA LEU A 237 -13.55 -3.72 29.13
C LEU A 237 -13.69 -2.31 29.68
N HIS A 238 -13.25 -1.28 28.95
CA HIS A 238 -13.42 0.11 29.35
C HIS A 238 -14.86 0.64 29.20
N PHE A 239 -15.76 -0.11 28.57
CA PHE A 239 -17.11 0.35 28.23
C PHE A 239 -18.19 -0.55 28.85
N ALA A 240 -19.20 0.05 29.49
CA ALA A 240 -20.27 -0.69 30.17
C ALA A 240 -21.12 -1.55 29.22
N GLN A 241 -21.21 -1.16 27.94
CA GLN A 241 -21.96 -1.93 26.94
C GLN A 241 -21.39 -3.33 26.70
N THR A 242 -20.09 -3.53 26.90
CA THR A 242 -19.37 -4.79 26.64
C THR A 242 -18.76 -5.40 27.91
N ASN A 243 -18.92 -4.73 29.05
CA ASN A 243 -18.46 -5.17 30.37
C ASN A 243 -19.60 -5.07 31.40
N PRO A 244 -20.64 -5.91 31.29
CA PRO A 244 -21.82 -5.85 32.16
C PRO A 244 -21.49 -6.11 33.64
N ASP A 245 -20.49 -6.96 33.90
CA ASP A 245 -20.02 -7.31 35.25
C ASP A 245 -19.08 -6.24 35.84
N ARG A 246 -18.70 -5.22 35.04
CA ARG A 246 -17.88 -4.07 35.45
C ARG A 246 -16.52 -4.49 35.99
N LYS A 247 -15.95 -5.57 35.43
CA LYS A 247 -14.65 -6.12 35.83
C LYS A 247 -13.56 -5.15 35.41
N GLN A 248 -12.76 -4.70 36.37
CA GLN A 248 -11.70 -3.70 36.15
C GLN A 248 -10.29 -4.28 36.18
N LYS A 249 -10.15 -5.58 36.43
CA LYS A 249 -8.86 -6.28 36.44
C LYS A 249 -8.75 -7.19 35.24
N LEU A 250 -7.75 -6.96 34.39
CA LEU A 250 -7.46 -7.78 33.22
C LEU A 250 -6.05 -8.35 33.30
N ILE A 251 -5.94 -9.65 33.07
CA ILE A 251 -4.68 -10.38 33.01
C ILE A 251 -4.57 -10.98 31.60
N LEU A 252 -3.62 -10.48 30.82
CA LEU A 252 -3.28 -11.01 29.50
C LEU A 252 -2.00 -11.83 29.60
N ASP A 253 -2.09 -13.13 29.35
CA ASP A 253 -0.96 -14.05 29.44
C ASP A 253 -0.38 -14.34 28.06
N LEU A 254 0.82 -13.81 27.83
CA LEU A 254 1.56 -13.80 26.56
C LEU A 254 2.65 -14.88 26.55
N SER A 255 2.68 -15.79 27.51
CA SER A 255 3.78 -16.75 27.63
C SER A 255 3.91 -17.70 26.44
N ASP A 256 2.82 -17.90 25.68
CA ASP A 256 2.82 -18.78 24.50
C ASP A 256 3.32 -18.08 23.22
N ILE A 257 3.49 -16.75 23.23
CA ILE A 257 3.91 -16.01 22.05
C ILE A 257 5.35 -16.35 21.68
N ARG A 258 5.57 -16.73 20.42
CA ARG A 258 6.89 -17.12 19.90
C ARG A 258 7.95 -16.02 20.11
N PRO A 259 9.23 -16.37 20.31
CA PRO A 259 10.29 -15.40 20.56
C PRO A 259 10.69 -14.59 19.32
N TYR A 260 11.48 -13.54 19.54
CA TYR A 260 12.14 -12.79 18.48
C TYR A 260 12.99 -13.72 17.60
N GLY A 261 12.90 -13.56 16.28
CA GLY A 261 13.66 -14.38 15.31
C GLY A 261 12.94 -15.66 14.86
N ALA A 262 11.85 -16.07 15.51
CA ALA A 262 11.07 -17.24 15.09
C ALA A 262 10.45 -17.05 13.69
N GLU A 263 10.26 -18.12 12.94
CA GLU A 263 9.67 -18.05 11.58
C GLU A 263 8.22 -17.55 11.61
N ILE A 264 7.82 -16.81 10.56
CA ILE A 264 6.43 -16.42 10.30
C ILE A 264 6.02 -16.83 8.88
N HIS A 265 4.75 -17.15 8.69
CA HIS A 265 4.23 -17.55 7.37
C HIS A 265 3.63 -16.35 6.62
N GLY A 266 3.75 -16.35 5.28
CA GLY A 266 3.17 -15.32 4.40
C GLY A 266 4.09 -14.12 4.14
N PHE A 267 5.09 -13.91 4.99
CA PHE A 267 6.16 -12.93 4.87
C PHE A 267 7.51 -13.64 4.84
N GLY A 268 8.57 -13.02 4.33
CA GLY A 268 9.93 -13.59 4.42
C GLY A 268 10.75 -13.05 5.59
N GLY A 269 10.16 -12.23 6.48
CA GLY A 269 10.76 -11.80 7.74
C GLY A 269 10.62 -12.81 8.89
N THR A 270 11.01 -12.40 10.10
CA THR A 270 10.92 -13.17 11.35
C THR A 270 9.96 -12.51 12.35
N ALA A 271 9.53 -13.24 13.39
CA ALA A 271 8.70 -12.74 14.46
C ALA A 271 9.46 -11.74 15.35
N SER A 272 8.75 -10.79 15.95
CA SER A 272 9.33 -9.78 16.85
C SER A 272 9.47 -10.21 18.32
N GLY A 273 8.88 -11.35 18.69
CA GLY A 273 8.59 -11.63 20.09
C GLY A 273 7.39 -10.84 20.63
N PRO A 274 6.99 -11.09 21.89
CA PRO A 274 5.84 -10.44 22.54
C PRO A 274 6.10 -8.98 22.93
N MET A 275 7.36 -8.55 23.04
CA MET A 275 7.75 -7.22 23.53
C MET A 275 6.96 -6.04 22.91
N PRO A 276 6.85 -5.91 21.57
CA PRO A 276 6.07 -4.82 20.99
C PRO A 276 4.57 -4.90 21.30
N LEU A 277 4.01 -6.11 21.44
CA LEU A 277 2.62 -6.28 21.86
C LEU A 277 2.41 -5.83 23.31
N ILE A 278 3.36 -6.13 24.21
CA ILE A 278 3.32 -5.69 25.61
C ILE A 278 3.28 -4.17 25.68
N SER A 279 4.23 -3.47 25.05
CA SER A 279 4.26 -2.01 25.05
C SER A 279 2.98 -1.42 24.45
N MET A 280 2.49 -1.99 23.34
CA MET A 280 1.24 -1.54 22.72
C MET A 280 0.04 -1.63 23.68
N LEU A 281 -0.13 -2.77 24.36
CA LEU A 281 -1.26 -2.97 25.28
C LEU A 281 -1.20 -2.01 26.48
N LEU A 282 0.00 -1.78 27.03
CA LEU A 282 0.20 -0.84 28.13
C LEU A 282 -0.08 0.61 27.71
N ASP A 283 0.48 1.05 26.59
CA ASP A 283 0.30 2.41 26.07
C ASP A 283 -1.17 2.68 25.70
N ILE A 284 -1.85 1.70 25.07
CA ILE A 284 -3.29 1.81 24.74
C ILE A 284 -4.14 1.88 26.02
N ASN A 285 -3.82 1.06 27.03
CA ASN A 285 -4.50 1.11 28.32
C ASN A 285 -4.35 2.49 28.97
N GLU A 286 -3.16 3.09 28.89
CA GLU A 286 -2.93 4.45 29.38
C GLU A 286 -3.81 5.49 28.66
N VAL A 287 -3.88 5.44 27.32
CA VAL A 287 -4.73 6.35 26.53
C VAL A 287 -6.19 6.27 26.98
N LEU A 288 -6.72 5.06 27.17
CA LEU A 288 -8.10 4.85 27.60
C LEU A 288 -8.31 5.26 29.06
N ASN A 289 -7.45 4.83 29.98
CA ASN A 289 -7.51 5.16 31.41
C ASN A 289 -7.43 6.67 31.67
N ASN A 290 -6.60 7.39 30.92
CA ASN A 290 -6.49 8.85 31.00
C ASN A 290 -7.80 9.58 30.66
N LYS A 291 -8.74 8.89 29.98
CA LYS A 291 -10.07 9.40 29.66
C LYS A 291 -11.19 8.71 30.45
N ALA A 292 -10.88 7.92 31.48
CA ALA A 292 -11.87 7.29 32.35
C ALA A 292 -12.83 8.34 32.96
N GLY A 293 -14.14 8.08 32.85
CA GLY A 293 -15.22 9.00 33.18
C GLY A 293 -15.51 10.07 32.13
N GLY A 294 -14.63 10.24 31.14
CA GLY A 294 -14.70 11.23 30.06
C GLY A 294 -14.99 10.62 28.68
N ARG A 295 -14.64 11.34 27.62
CA ARG A 295 -14.80 10.92 26.22
C ARG A 295 -13.44 10.91 25.52
N LEU A 296 -13.26 9.95 24.62
CA LEU A 296 -12.13 9.95 23.68
C LEU A 296 -12.28 11.08 22.66
N THR A 297 -11.15 11.65 22.25
CA THR A 297 -11.02 12.62 21.17
C THR A 297 -10.53 11.94 19.88
N SER A 298 -10.46 12.70 18.79
CA SER A 298 -9.81 12.28 17.54
C SER A 298 -8.34 11.92 17.75
N VAL A 299 -7.63 12.68 18.61
CA VAL A 299 -6.23 12.44 18.97
C VAL A 299 -6.08 11.12 19.72
N ASP A 300 -6.91 10.85 20.73
CA ASP A 300 -6.80 9.57 21.48
C ASP A 300 -7.06 8.36 20.56
N ALA A 301 -8.06 8.46 19.68
CA ALA A 301 -8.39 7.40 18.74
C ALA A 301 -7.29 7.18 17.70
N ALA A 302 -6.69 8.25 17.18
CA ALA A 302 -5.55 8.17 16.28
C ALA A 302 -4.29 7.63 16.99
N ASP A 303 -4.03 8.03 18.24
CA ASP A 303 -2.92 7.53 19.05
C ASP A 303 -3.06 6.01 19.28
N ILE A 304 -4.27 5.47 19.54
CA ILE A 304 -4.51 4.01 19.63
C ILE A 304 -4.16 3.32 18.31
N CYS A 305 -4.58 3.86 17.17
CA CYS A 305 -4.26 3.27 15.87
C CYS A 305 -2.74 3.31 15.61
N ASN A 306 -2.09 4.43 15.91
CA ASN A 306 -0.64 4.60 15.73
C ASN A 306 0.17 3.67 16.64
N LEU A 307 -0.29 3.41 17.87
CA LEU A 307 0.34 2.43 18.76
C LEU A 307 0.23 1.01 18.18
N ILE A 308 -0.92 0.66 17.60
CA ILE A 308 -1.08 -0.61 16.86
C ILE A 308 -0.11 -0.65 15.67
N GLY A 309 -0.08 0.39 14.83
CA GLY A 309 0.83 0.49 13.70
C GLY A 309 2.31 0.37 14.08
N LYS A 310 2.72 0.98 15.20
CA LYS A 310 4.06 0.88 15.78
C LYS A 310 4.40 -0.56 16.16
N ALA A 311 3.47 -1.26 16.83
CA ALA A 311 3.67 -2.64 17.25
C ALA A 311 3.87 -3.59 16.06
N VAL A 312 3.09 -3.41 14.99
CA VAL A 312 3.20 -4.19 13.76
C VAL A 312 4.54 -3.92 13.04
N VAL A 313 5.03 -2.68 13.03
CA VAL A 313 6.34 -2.34 12.42
C VAL A 313 7.49 -3.00 13.17
N ALA A 314 7.47 -2.95 14.50
CA ALA A 314 8.45 -3.66 15.34
C ALA A 314 8.40 -5.19 15.12
N GLY A 315 7.27 -5.69 14.63
CA GLY A 315 7.01 -7.03 14.11
C GLY A 315 7.94 -7.55 13.00
N ASN A 316 8.78 -6.69 12.39
CA ASN A 316 9.50 -6.96 11.13
C ASN A 316 8.58 -7.31 9.93
N VAL A 317 7.27 -7.11 10.06
CA VAL A 317 6.28 -7.39 9.00
C VAL A 317 6.03 -6.14 8.18
N ARG A 318 6.99 -5.75 7.33
CA ARG A 318 6.89 -4.57 6.44
C ARG A 318 6.69 -3.27 7.24
N ARG A 319 6.85 -2.11 6.60
CA ARG A 319 6.38 -0.87 7.24
C ARG A 319 4.84 -0.92 7.24
N SER A 320 4.20 -0.80 8.40
CA SER A 320 2.79 -0.45 8.47
C SER A 320 2.60 0.88 7.74
N ALA A 321 1.49 1.00 7.03
CA ALA A 321 1.16 2.22 6.31
C ALA A 321 -0.24 2.62 6.74
N GLU A 322 -0.34 3.71 7.48
CA GLU A 322 -1.59 4.25 7.96
C GLU A 322 -1.85 5.65 7.39
N LEU A 323 -3.12 5.96 7.17
CA LEU A 323 -3.58 7.32 6.94
C LEU A 323 -4.67 7.65 7.94
N ALA A 324 -4.44 8.64 8.78
CA ALA A 324 -5.47 9.13 9.70
C ALA A 324 -6.23 10.28 9.02
N LEU A 325 -7.54 10.15 8.87
CA LEU A 325 -8.43 11.15 8.26
C LEU A 325 -9.29 11.82 9.34
N GLY A 326 -8.98 13.06 9.69
CA GLY A 326 -9.71 13.86 10.67
C GLY A 326 -10.59 14.95 10.06
N SER A 327 -11.33 15.67 10.91
CA SER A 327 -12.12 16.83 10.50
C SER A 327 -11.24 18.07 10.32
N ASN A 328 -11.49 18.88 9.28
CA ASN A 328 -10.70 20.06 8.96
C ASN A 328 -10.76 21.19 10.01
N ASP A 329 -11.71 21.13 10.93
CA ASP A 329 -11.92 22.08 12.03
C ASP A 329 -11.39 21.54 13.37
N ASP A 330 -10.69 20.40 13.37
CA ASP A 330 -10.14 19.77 14.57
C ASP A 330 -8.66 20.07 14.74
N GLN A 331 -8.37 21.20 15.41
CA GLN A 331 -7.00 21.68 15.60
C GLN A 331 -6.14 20.72 16.44
N ASP A 332 -6.74 20.00 17.38
CA ASP A 332 -6.02 19.01 18.20
C ASP A 332 -5.51 17.86 17.31
N PHE A 333 -6.34 17.38 16.39
CA PHE A 333 -5.92 16.36 15.41
C PHE A 333 -4.89 16.90 14.42
N ILE A 334 -5.12 18.10 13.85
CA ILE A 334 -4.22 18.69 12.86
C ILE A 334 -2.82 18.91 13.44
N SER A 335 -2.73 19.37 14.68
CA SER A 335 -1.46 19.67 15.35
C SER A 335 -0.83 18.48 16.07
N MET A 336 -1.46 17.29 16.09
CA MET A 336 -0.98 16.17 16.92
C MET A 336 0.46 15.75 16.61
N LYS A 337 0.91 15.87 15.35
CA LYS A 337 2.30 15.52 14.95
C LYS A 337 3.32 16.63 15.24
N GLN A 338 2.91 17.78 15.75
CA GLN A 338 3.82 18.85 16.18
C GLN A 338 4.44 18.57 17.55
N ASP A 339 3.81 17.71 18.37
CA ASP A 339 4.38 17.18 19.60
C ASP A 339 5.55 16.24 19.29
N GLN A 340 6.79 16.74 19.43
CA GLN A 340 8.00 16.00 19.07
C GLN A 340 8.20 14.75 19.93
N GLU A 341 7.81 14.79 21.20
CA GLU A 341 7.95 13.65 22.11
C GLU A 341 7.06 12.49 21.64
N LYS A 342 5.77 12.78 21.40
CA LYS A 342 4.82 11.77 20.90
C LYS A 342 5.07 11.39 19.44
N LEU A 343 5.57 12.31 18.63
CA LEU A 343 5.98 12.04 17.25
C LEU A 343 7.11 11.03 17.21
N MET A 344 8.16 11.19 18.02
CA MET A 344 9.25 10.20 18.10
C MET A 344 8.79 8.88 18.72
N HIS A 345 7.79 8.91 19.60
CA HIS A 345 7.28 7.71 20.25
C HIS A 345 6.40 6.83 19.36
N HIS A 346 5.37 7.40 18.70
CA HIS A 346 4.37 6.62 17.95
C HIS A 346 3.62 7.38 16.85
N ARG A 347 3.43 8.71 16.94
CA ARG A 347 2.63 9.47 15.95
C ARG A 347 3.26 9.55 14.55
N TRP A 348 4.45 8.99 14.36
CA TRP A 348 5.05 8.77 13.05
C TRP A 348 4.34 7.67 12.24
N ALA A 349 3.54 6.81 12.89
CA ALA A 349 2.93 5.63 12.27
C ALA A 349 1.93 5.94 11.16
N SER A 350 1.26 7.10 11.20
CA SER A 350 0.35 7.56 10.16
C SER A 350 0.77 8.87 9.51
N ASN A 351 0.42 9.05 8.25
CA ASN A 351 0.29 10.37 7.63
C ASN A 351 -1.13 10.88 7.86
N ASN A 352 -1.28 12.15 8.24
CA ASN A 352 -2.53 12.72 8.66
C ASN A 352 -3.11 13.57 7.54
N SER A 353 -4.40 13.42 7.28
CA SER A 353 -5.13 14.21 6.29
C SER A 353 -6.42 14.76 6.90
N VAL A 354 -6.89 15.88 6.35
CA VAL A 354 -8.19 16.46 6.72
C VAL A 354 -9.23 16.21 5.64
N ALA A 355 -10.43 15.85 6.06
CA ALA A 355 -11.58 15.74 5.18
C ALA A 355 -12.16 17.13 4.88
N VAL A 356 -12.38 17.44 3.60
CA VAL A 356 -12.97 18.70 3.14
C VAL A 356 -14.14 18.45 2.17
N ASP A 357 -14.84 19.52 1.84
CA ASP A 357 -15.81 19.59 0.74
C ASP A 357 -15.46 20.75 -0.19
N SER A 358 -16.16 20.86 -1.32
CA SER A 358 -15.86 21.87 -2.35
C SER A 358 -16.12 23.32 -1.90
N ALA A 359 -16.96 23.54 -0.88
CA ALA A 359 -17.24 24.84 -0.29
C ALA A 359 -16.28 25.21 0.86
N PHE A 360 -15.40 24.29 1.27
CA PHE A 360 -14.37 24.56 2.26
C PHE A 360 -13.43 25.69 1.77
N SER A 361 -13.22 26.69 2.63
CA SER A 361 -12.39 27.87 2.33
C SER A 361 -11.18 28.03 3.24
N GLY A 362 -11.07 27.22 4.30
CA GLY A 362 -10.02 27.27 5.32
C GLY A 362 -8.66 26.70 4.87
N TYR A 363 -8.24 26.94 3.63
CA TYR A 363 -6.99 26.40 3.09
C TYR A 363 -5.74 27.07 3.67
N GLN A 364 -5.84 28.30 4.19
CA GLN A 364 -4.71 29.05 4.75
C GLN A 364 -3.95 28.30 5.85
N PRO A 365 -4.58 27.80 6.95
CA PRO A 365 -3.87 27.05 7.98
C PRO A 365 -3.31 25.72 7.48
N ILE A 366 -3.96 25.06 6.53
CA ILE A 366 -3.47 23.80 5.94
C ILE A 366 -2.21 24.07 5.11
N ALA A 367 -2.22 25.12 4.29
CA ALA A 367 -1.07 25.53 3.50
C ALA A 367 0.13 25.90 4.38
N ALA A 368 -0.12 26.52 5.55
CA ALA A 368 0.93 26.82 6.51
C ALA A 368 1.63 25.56 7.04
N GLY A 369 0.87 24.52 7.43
CA GLY A 369 1.43 23.23 7.87
C GLY A 369 2.18 22.51 6.75
N ILE A 370 1.59 22.45 5.55
CA ILE A 370 2.20 21.82 4.37
C ILE A 370 3.56 22.45 4.04
N ARG A 371 3.69 23.77 4.14
CA ARG A 371 4.97 24.48 3.90
C ARG A 371 6.05 24.09 4.92
N GLU A 372 5.67 23.71 6.12
CA GLU A 372 6.60 23.34 7.18
C GLU A 372 7.03 21.88 7.08
N ASN A 373 6.10 20.96 6.87
CA ASN A 373 6.37 19.52 6.98
C ASN A 373 5.64 18.62 5.97
N GLY A 374 4.84 19.20 5.05
CA GLY A 374 4.05 18.45 4.06
C GLY A 374 2.68 17.94 4.55
N GLU A 375 2.31 18.21 5.80
CA GLU A 375 1.09 17.71 6.42
C GLU A 375 0.21 18.88 6.95
N PRO A 376 -1.12 18.73 7.03
CA PRO A 376 -1.89 17.54 6.66
C PRO A 376 -2.10 17.42 5.15
N GLY A 377 -2.26 16.19 4.66
CA GLY A 377 -2.87 15.94 3.35
C GLY A 377 -4.34 16.34 3.32
N ILE A 378 -4.97 16.31 2.14
CA ILE A 378 -6.37 16.71 1.97
C ILE A 378 -7.14 15.61 1.25
N VAL A 379 -8.33 15.28 1.73
CA VAL A 379 -9.27 14.37 1.07
C VAL A 379 -10.63 15.05 0.92
N ASN A 380 -11.06 15.29 -0.32
CA ASN A 380 -12.38 15.84 -0.63
C ASN A 380 -13.40 14.70 -0.76
N LEU A 381 -14.14 14.45 0.34
CA LEU A 381 -15.15 13.38 0.39
C LEU A 381 -16.39 13.74 -0.42
N ASP A 382 -16.70 15.02 -0.61
CA ASP A 382 -17.81 15.47 -1.46
C ASP A 382 -17.59 15.04 -2.92
N LEU A 383 -16.42 15.38 -3.48
CA LEU A 383 -16.07 14.95 -4.84
C LEU A 383 -15.97 13.43 -4.97
N SER A 384 -15.42 12.75 -3.96
CA SER A 384 -15.24 11.30 -3.98
C SER A 384 -16.58 10.55 -4.06
N LYS A 385 -17.60 11.01 -3.32
CA LYS A 385 -18.95 10.42 -3.29
C LYS A 385 -19.79 10.75 -4.51
N ASN A 386 -19.57 11.91 -5.12
CA ASN A 386 -20.49 12.48 -6.12
C ASN A 386 -19.95 12.51 -7.55
N TYR A 387 -18.77 11.94 -7.81
CA TYR A 387 -18.17 11.89 -9.15
C TYR A 387 -17.51 10.54 -9.45
N GLY A 388 -17.70 10.07 -10.69
CA GLY A 388 -16.74 9.20 -11.38
C GLY A 388 -15.53 10.01 -11.84
N ARG A 389 -15.26 10.04 -13.15
CA ARG A 389 -14.30 11.01 -13.71
C ARG A 389 -14.91 12.40 -13.70
N ILE A 390 -14.12 13.46 -13.50
CA ILE A 390 -14.68 14.82 -13.43
C ILE A 390 -15.35 15.23 -14.74
N VAL A 391 -14.87 14.75 -15.91
CA VAL A 391 -15.49 15.04 -17.22
C VAL A 391 -16.89 14.44 -17.37
N ASP A 392 -17.21 13.38 -16.62
CA ASP A 392 -18.52 12.72 -16.67
C ASP A 392 -19.58 13.49 -15.84
N GLY A 393 -19.17 14.57 -15.15
CA GLY A 393 -20.05 15.50 -14.46
C GLY A 393 -20.53 15.01 -13.07
N TYR A 394 -21.32 15.85 -12.41
CA TYR A 394 -21.88 15.54 -11.09
C TYR A 394 -22.88 14.39 -11.18
N GLN A 395 -22.64 13.33 -10.39
CA GLN A 395 -23.46 12.12 -10.32
C GLN A 395 -23.78 11.85 -8.85
N ALA A 396 -24.91 12.40 -8.38
CA ALA A 396 -25.30 12.39 -6.98
C ALA A 396 -25.19 10.99 -6.34
N GLY A 397 -24.32 10.85 -5.36
CA GLY A 397 -24.14 9.60 -4.61
C GLY A 397 -23.70 8.39 -5.43
N ILE A 398 -23.09 8.58 -6.61
CA ILE A 398 -22.58 7.47 -7.43
C ILE A 398 -21.62 6.55 -6.66
N ASP A 399 -20.92 7.09 -5.67
CA ASP A 399 -20.05 6.38 -4.75
C ASP A 399 -20.39 6.75 -3.29
N GLY A 400 -21.70 6.82 -2.99
CA GLY A 400 -22.23 7.41 -1.76
C GLY A 400 -21.81 6.75 -0.45
N ASP A 401 -21.31 5.51 -0.50
CA ASP A 401 -20.79 4.78 0.67
C ASP A 401 -19.37 5.21 1.05
N VAL A 402 -18.70 6.05 0.26
CA VAL A 402 -17.32 6.47 0.52
C VAL A 402 -17.24 7.27 1.82
N GLU A 403 -16.30 6.86 2.66
CA GLU A 403 -16.03 7.49 3.96
C GLU A 403 -14.55 7.92 4.11
N GLY A 404 -13.69 7.48 3.19
CA GLY A 404 -12.29 7.87 3.16
C GLY A 404 -11.53 7.22 2.00
N THR A 405 -10.25 6.95 2.23
CA THR A 405 -9.33 6.41 1.23
C THR A 405 -8.29 5.51 1.89
N ASN A 406 -7.60 4.69 1.09
CA ASN A 406 -6.46 3.92 1.55
C ASN A 406 -5.23 4.82 1.80
N PRO A 407 -4.12 4.32 2.39
CA PRO A 407 -3.01 5.19 2.78
C PRO A 407 -2.32 5.98 1.66
N CYS A 408 -2.39 5.49 0.42
CA CYS A 408 -1.82 6.19 -0.73
C CYS A 408 -2.80 7.19 -1.37
N GLY A 409 -4.08 7.19 -1.01
CA GLY A 409 -5.06 8.17 -1.48
C GLY A 409 -5.64 7.92 -2.88
N GLU A 410 -5.35 6.80 -3.55
CA GLU A 410 -5.77 6.58 -4.94
C GLU A 410 -7.17 5.98 -5.10
N ILE A 411 -7.71 5.33 -4.06
CA ILE A 411 -9.04 4.69 -4.09
C ILE A 411 -10.01 5.38 -3.14
N SER A 412 -11.19 5.74 -3.65
CA SER A 412 -12.32 6.18 -2.82
C SER A 412 -12.97 4.95 -2.19
N LEU A 413 -12.94 4.83 -0.86
CA LEU A 413 -13.34 3.61 -0.16
C LEU A 413 -14.46 3.84 0.84
N ALA A 414 -15.37 2.88 0.88
CA ALA A 414 -16.32 2.68 1.96
C ALA A 414 -15.67 1.97 3.16
N ASN A 415 -16.36 1.99 4.31
CA ASN A 415 -15.92 1.31 5.53
C ASN A 415 -15.79 -0.22 5.31
N GLY A 416 -14.63 -0.78 5.63
CA GLY A 416 -14.29 -2.19 5.44
C GLY A 416 -13.90 -2.58 4.01
N GLU A 417 -13.86 -1.62 3.07
CA GLU A 417 -13.59 -1.88 1.65
C GLU A 417 -12.09 -1.92 1.35
N PRO A 418 -11.59 -2.88 0.55
CA PRO A 418 -10.20 -2.94 0.11
C PRO A 418 -9.92 -2.15 -1.18
N CYS A 419 -8.65 -1.80 -1.38
CA CYS A 419 -8.13 -1.51 -2.72
C CYS A 419 -7.94 -2.81 -3.53
N ASN A 420 -8.20 -2.75 -4.84
CA ASN A 420 -8.06 -3.89 -5.75
C ASN A 420 -7.39 -3.46 -7.07
N LEU A 421 -6.06 -3.52 -7.10
CA LEU A 421 -5.25 -2.82 -8.09
C LEU A 421 -4.60 -3.76 -9.12
N PHE A 422 -4.51 -3.26 -10.35
CA PHE A 422 -3.66 -3.80 -11.41
C PHE A 422 -3.00 -2.65 -12.15
N GLU A 423 -1.71 -2.73 -12.43
CA GLU A 423 -0.93 -1.63 -13.00
C GLU A 423 -0.56 -1.89 -14.45
N VAL A 424 -0.87 -0.95 -15.33
CA VAL A 424 -0.49 -0.97 -16.74
C VAL A 424 0.59 0.07 -16.98
N PHE A 425 1.62 -0.30 -17.76
CA PHE A 425 2.67 0.59 -18.25
C PHE A 425 2.48 0.80 -19.76
N PRO A 426 1.68 1.79 -20.20
CA PRO A 426 1.23 1.85 -21.60
C PRO A 426 2.38 1.92 -22.61
N LEU A 427 3.46 2.64 -22.31
CA LEU A 427 4.65 2.68 -23.17
C LEU A 427 5.23 1.29 -23.39
N ILE A 428 5.48 0.55 -22.31
CA ILE A 428 6.08 -0.79 -22.36
C ILE A 428 5.13 -1.78 -23.05
N ALA A 429 3.83 -1.69 -22.78
CA ALA A 429 2.84 -2.53 -23.44
C ALA A 429 2.83 -2.31 -24.98
N GLU A 430 2.89 -1.05 -25.43
CA GLU A 430 2.99 -0.72 -26.86
C GLU A 430 4.30 -1.21 -27.48
N GLU A 431 5.44 -1.03 -26.79
CA GLU A 431 6.76 -1.50 -27.24
C GLU A 431 6.85 -3.03 -27.32
N GLN A 432 6.10 -3.74 -26.45
CA GLN A 432 5.91 -5.19 -26.50
C GLN A 432 4.88 -5.63 -27.57
N GLY A 433 4.34 -4.69 -28.34
CA GLY A 433 3.48 -4.95 -29.49
C GLY A 433 2.00 -5.19 -29.17
N TRP A 434 1.52 -4.78 -27.99
CA TRP A 434 0.12 -4.97 -27.59
C TRP A 434 -0.79 -3.86 -28.10
N ASP A 435 -2.05 -4.23 -28.38
CA ASP A 435 -3.16 -3.27 -28.40
C ASP A 435 -3.55 -2.92 -26.96
N LEU A 436 -3.49 -1.65 -26.61
CA LEU A 436 -3.87 -1.18 -25.27
C LEU A 436 -5.33 -1.49 -24.93
N GLN A 437 -6.27 -1.56 -25.89
CA GLN A 437 -7.64 -1.98 -25.59
C GLN A 437 -7.67 -3.38 -24.97
N GLU A 438 -6.89 -4.32 -25.52
CA GLU A 438 -6.79 -5.69 -24.98
C GLU A 438 -6.11 -5.70 -23.61
N VAL A 439 -5.01 -4.94 -23.45
CA VAL A 439 -4.27 -4.87 -22.17
C VAL A 439 -5.16 -4.39 -21.03
N PHE A 440 -5.89 -3.30 -21.24
CA PHE A 440 -6.78 -2.74 -20.23
C PHE A 440 -8.02 -3.63 -19.99
N ALA A 441 -8.46 -4.40 -21.00
CA ALA A 441 -9.52 -5.40 -20.81
C ALA A 441 -9.04 -6.60 -19.95
N LEU A 442 -7.83 -7.12 -20.19
CA LEU A 442 -7.23 -8.16 -19.37
C LEU A 442 -7.01 -7.70 -17.93
N ALA A 443 -6.53 -6.45 -17.75
CA ALA A 443 -6.37 -5.82 -16.44
C ALA A 443 -7.70 -5.76 -15.67
N ALA A 444 -8.79 -5.32 -16.32
CA ALA A 444 -10.12 -5.26 -15.74
C ALA A 444 -10.59 -6.63 -15.24
N ARG A 445 -10.45 -7.67 -16.09
CA ARG A 445 -10.87 -9.04 -15.78
C ARG A 445 -10.02 -9.67 -14.67
N TYR A 446 -8.71 -9.40 -14.64
CA TYR A 446 -7.82 -9.82 -13.56
C TYR A 446 -8.32 -9.28 -12.22
N ALA A 447 -8.53 -7.96 -12.13
CA ALA A 447 -8.98 -7.32 -10.90
C ALA A 447 -10.38 -7.80 -10.50
N LYS A 448 -11.28 -8.02 -11.47
CA LYS A 448 -12.62 -8.53 -11.19
C LYS A 448 -12.58 -9.89 -10.49
N ARG A 449 -11.75 -10.82 -10.96
CA ARG A 449 -11.58 -12.15 -10.33
C ARG A 449 -11.06 -12.08 -8.89
N VAL A 450 -10.20 -11.11 -8.57
CA VAL A 450 -9.72 -10.92 -7.19
C VAL A 450 -10.88 -10.68 -6.21
N THR A 451 -11.95 -10.01 -6.65
CA THR A 451 -13.15 -9.77 -5.81
C THR A 451 -13.90 -11.05 -5.39
N PHE A 452 -13.59 -12.20 -5.98
CA PHE A 452 -14.14 -13.50 -5.63
C PHE A 452 -13.21 -14.33 -4.71
N SER A 453 -12.08 -13.76 -4.29
CA SER A 453 -11.24 -14.39 -3.28
C SER A 453 -11.92 -14.40 -1.90
N PRO A 454 -11.47 -15.24 -0.95
CA PRO A 454 -12.02 -15.25 0.41
C PRO A 454 -11.70 -13.96 1.17
N TYR A 455 -12.68 -13.42 1.91
CA TYR A 455 -12.52 -12.26 2.80
C TYR A 455 -12.98 -12.58 4.22
N ASP A 456 -12.18 -12.25 5.23
CA ASP A 456 -12.39 -12.72 6.61
C ASP A 456 -13.50 -11.96 7.33
N TRP A 457 -13.69 -10.68 6.99
CA TRP A 457 -14.65 -9.79 7.62
C TRP A 457 -16.00 -9.76 6.88
N GLU A 458 -17.11 -9.88 7.62
CA GLU A 458 -18.48 -9.77 7.07
C GLU A 458 -18.66 -8.45 6.33
N ILE A 459 -18.23 -7.34 6.94
CA ILE A 459 -18.33 -6.01 6.33
C ILE A 459 -17.61 -5.92 4.99
N SER A 460 -16.41 -6.52 4.89
CA SER A 460 -15.65 -6.56 3.64
C SER A 460 -16.35 -7.41 2.59
N ARG A 461 -16.87 -8.59 2.96
CA ARG A 461 -17.64 -9.42 2.02
C ARG A 461 -18.87 -8.69 1.48
N GLU A 462 -19.63 -8.02 2.34
CA GLU A 462 -20.84 -7.29 1.96
C GLU A 462 -20.52 -6.14 1.00
N ILE A 463 -19.55 -5.27 1.34
CA ILE A 463 -19.22 -4.12 0.51
C ILE A 463 -18.57 -4.53 -0.82
N ILE A 464 -17.73 -5.57 -0.83
CA ILE A 464 -17.11 -6.10 -2.05
C ILE A 464 -18.16 -6.74 -2.95
N GLN A 465 -19.11 -7.49 -2.39
CA GLN A 465 -20.22 -8.05 -3.16
C GLN A 465 -21.10 -6.95 -3.77
N LYS A 466 -21.34 -5.86 -3.04
CA LYS A 466 -22.10 -4.71 -3.51
C LYS A 466 -21.39 -3.97 -4.64
N ASN A 467 -20.16 -3.56 -4.40
CA ASN A 467 -19.43 -2.60 -5.23
C ASN A 467 -18.59 -3.24 -6.32
N ARG A 468 -18.06 -4.46 -6.08
CA ARG A 468 -17.13 -5.17 -6.96
C ARG A 468 -15.99 -4.30 -7.49
N ARG A 469 -15.56 -3.30 -6.71
CA ARG A 469 -14.64 -2.23 -7.13
C ARG A 469 -13.34 -2.78 -7.70
N ILE A 470 -12.87 -2.17 -8.78
CA ILE A 470 -11.54 -2.39 -9.35
C ILE A 470 -10.81 -1.05 -9.48
N GLY A 471 -9.48 -1.09 -9.45
CA GLY A 471 -8.60 0.07 -9.59
C GLY A 471 -7.51 -0.21 -10.60
N ILE A 472 -7.84 -0.11 -11.89
CA ILE A 472 -6.87 -0.24 -12.97
C ILE A 472 -6.02 1.03 -13.00
N SER A 473 -4.78 0.89 -12.52
CA SER A 473 -3.81 1.96 -12.41
C SER A 473 -3.03 2.12 -13.71
N MET A 474 -2.75 3.36 -14.07
CA MET A 474 -1.80 3.71 -15.12
C MET A 474 -0.52 4.25 -14.49
N SER A 475 0.63 3.73 -14.92
CA SER A 475 1.95 4.09 -14.42
C SER A 475 2.92 4.25 -15.60
N GLY A 476 4.08 4.87 -15.40
CA GLY A 476 4.93 5.30 -16.52
C GLY A 476 4.29 6.39 -17.39
N ILE A 477 3.39 7.21 -16.81
CA ILE A 477 2.56 8.15 -17.58
C ILE A 477 3.41 9.22 -18.25
N GLN A 478 4.42 9.75 -17.56
CA GLN A 478 5.29 10.80 -18.11
C GLN A 478 6.13 10.26 -19.26
N ASP A 479 6.65 9.04 -19.12
CA ASP A 479 7.40 8.35 -20.16
C ASP A 479 6.54 8.12 -21.40
N TRP A 480 5.31 7.64 -21.21
CA TRP A 480 4.37 7.36 -22.29
C TRP A 480 3.94 8.62 -23.04
N LEU A 481 3.53 9.66 -22.31
CA LEU A 481 3.14 10.94 -22.92
C LEU A 481 4.29 11.55 -23.71
N LEU A 482 5.48 11.63 -23.11
CA LEU A 482 6.64 12.24 -23.74
C LEU A 482 7.05 11.48 -25.01
N THR A 483 7.09 10.15 -24.96
CA THR A 483 7.48 9.32 -26.11
C THR A 483 6.42 9.31 -27.20
N ARG A 484 5.16 9.09 -26.86
CA ARG A 484 4.07 8.92 -27.85
C ARG A 484 3.60 10.24 -28.46
N LEU A 485 3.53 11.31 -27.67
CA LEU A 485 3.00 12.61 -28.12
C LEU A 485 4.09 13.62 -28.46
N GLY A 486 5.31 13.42 -27.93
CA GLY A 486 6.47 14.30 -28.09
C GLY A 486 6.56 15.42 -27.04
N ASN A 487 5.56 15.56 -26.17
CA ASN A 487 5.44 16.63 -25.17
C ASN A 487 4.71 16.16 -23.91
N ARG A 488 4.83 16.94 -22.82
CA ARG A 488 4.04 16.74 -21.60
C ARG A 488 2.56 17.05 -21.85
N VAL A 489 1.69 16.61 -20.94
CA VAL A 489 0.23 16.78 -21.12
C VAL A 489 -0.23 18.24 -21.06
N VAL A 490 0.45 19.07 -20.26
CA VAL A 490 0.19 20.50 -20.16
C VAL A 490 0.99 21.23 -21.25
N THR A 491 0.30 21.79 -22.24
CA THR A 491 0.93 22.51 -23.36
C THR A 491 1.08 24.01 -23.10
N GLY A 492 0.49 24.52 -22.02
CA GLY A 492 0.54 25.92 -21.61
C GLY A 492 -0.56 26.24 -20.60
N PHE A 493 -0.70 27.52 -20.26
CA PHE A 493 -1.74 28.05 -19.40
C PHE A 493 -2.41 29.24 -20.07
N LYS A 494 -3.72 29.42 -19.83
CA LYS A 494 -4.49 30.58 -20.26
C LYS A 494 -5.12 31.27 -19.05
N ASP A 495 -5.38 32.56 -19.18
CA ASP A 495 -6.04 33.33 -18.14
C ASP A 495 -7.54 33.01 -18.16
N ASP A 496 -8.11 32.85 -16.98
CA ASP A 496 -9.53 32.62 -16.75
C ASP A 496 -9.90 33.15 -15.35
N PHE A 497 -11.13 32.92 -14.91
CA PHE A 497 -11.58 33.32 -13.58
C PHE A 497 -12.06 32.13 -12.76
N ASP A 498 -11.89 32.20 -11.43
CA ASP A 498 -12.48 31.24 -10.50
C ASP A 498 -14.00 31.21 -10.72
N PRO A 499 -14.62 30.02 -10.81
CA PRO A 499 -16.03 29.90 -11.15
C PRO A 499 -16.99 30.48 -10.09
N GLU A 500 -16.52 30.74 -8.85
CA GLU A 500 -17.35 31.32 -7.79
C GLU A 500 -16.84 32.68 -7.33
N THR A 501 -15.54 32.83 -7.06
CA THR A 501 -14.96 34.07 -6.52
C THR A 501 -14.69 35.10 -7.61
N HIS A 502 -14.66 34.68 -8.88
CA HIS A 502 -14.29 35.51 -10.03
C HIS A 502 -12.87 36.11 -9.93
N GLU A 503 -12.02 35.54 -9.08
CA GLU A 503 -10.61 35.89 -8.98
C GLU A 503 -9.86 35.39 -10.23
N ALA A 504 -8.85 36.14 -10.70
CA ALA A 504 -8.06 35.73 -11.85
C ALA A 504 -7.24 34.47 -11.54
N ILE A 505 -7.37 33.44 -12.37
CA ILE A 505 -6.64 32.17 -12.26
C ILE A 505 -5.93 31.81 -13.57
N LYS A 506 -5.00 30.86 -13.51
CA LYS A 506 -4.34 30.30 -14.69
C LYS A 506 -4.85 28.89 -14.95
N VAL A 507 -5.64 28.70 -15.99
CA VAL A 507 -6.20 27.39 -16.36
C VAL A 507 -5.25 26.67 -17.32
N PRO A 508 -4.88 25.41 -17.05
CA PRO A 508 -4.00 24.64 -17.93
C PRO A 508 -4.68 24.32 -19.27
N VAL A 509 -3.88 24.32 -20.33
CA VAL A 509 -4.26 23.84 -21.66
C VAL A 509 -3.67 22.44 -21.84
N TYR A 510 -4.55 21.45 -21.98
CA TYR A 510 -4.13 20.06 -22.17
C TYR A 510 -4.04 19.66 -23.64
N ASP A 511 -3.15 18.72 -23.94
CA ASP A 511 -3.07 18.11 -25.26
C ASP A 511 -4.33 17.29 -25.58
N LYS A 512 -5.06 17.69 -26.63
CA LYS A 512 -6.30 17.01 -27.04
C LYS A 512 -6.07 15.55 -27.45
N ARG A 513 -4.86 15.20 -27.91
CA ARG A 513 -4.48 13.82 -28.22
C ARG A 513 -4.44 12.98 -26.95
N ALA A 514 -3.89 13.54 -25.86
CA ALA A 514 -3.84 12.91 -24.55
C ALA A 514 -5.24 12.67 -23.98
N ILE A 515 -6.13 13.67 -24.07
CA ILE A 515 -7.54 13.53 -23.66
C ILE A 515 -8.19 12.34 -24.37
N LYS A 516 -8.07 12.29 -25.71
CA LYS A 516 -8.73 11.26 -26.52
C LYS A 516 -8.21 9.85 -26.20
N MET A 517 -6.90 9.68 -26.05
CA MET A 517 -6.33 8.35 -25.79
C MET A 517 -6.75 7.82 -24.42
N VAL A 518 -6.67 8.62 -23.35
CA VAL A 518 -7.03 8.12 -22.01
C VAL A 518 -8.53 7.88 -21.87
N ASP A 519 -9.37 8.67 -22.55
CA ASP A 519 -10.83 8.44 -22.59
C ASP A 519 -11.17 7.12 -23.32
N GLN A 520 -10.47 6.80 -24.41
CA GLN A 520 -10.65 5.51 -25.11
C GLN A 520 -10.26 4.33 -24.22
N LEU A 521 -9.16 4.44 -23.46
CA LEU A 521 -8.72 3.39 -22.54
C LEU A 521 -9.70 3.21 -21.37
N TYR A 522 -10.25 4.31 -20.83
CA TYR A 522 -11.25 4.23 -19.77
C TYR A 522 -12.48 3.45 -20.24
N LYS A 523 -12.98 3.76 -21.44
CA LYS A 523 -14.10 3.02 -22.05
C LYS A 523 -13.76 1.55 -22.32
N ALA A 524 -12.49 1.22 -22.58
CA ALA A 524 -12.04 -0.17 -22.71
C ALA A 524 -12.24 -0.96 -21.41
N VAL A 525 -11.83 -0.36 -20.28
CA VAL A 525 -11.97 -0.96 -18.94
C VAL A 525 -13.44 -1.14 -18.59
N VAL A 526 -14.25 -0.10 -18.74
CA VAL A 526 -15.69 -0.15 -18.43
C VAL A 526 -16.38 -1.22 -19.28
N LYS A 527 -16.14 -1.25 -20.59
CA LYS A 527 -16.73 -2.27 -21.48
C LYS A 527 -16.34 -3.69 -21.06
N ALA A 528 -15.05 -3.91 -20.75
CA ALA A 528 -14.56 -5.21 -20.31
C ALA A 528 -15.20 -5.67 -18.98
N ASP A 529 -15.42 -4.75 -18.04
CA ASP A 529 -16.13 -5.03 -16.79
C ASP A 529 -17.61 -5.35 -17.03
N GLN A 530 -18.31 -4.59 -17.86
CA GLN A 530 -19.73 -4.83 -18.19
C GLN A 530 -19.95 -6.21 -18.80
N ASP A 531 -19.15 -6.54 -19.82
CA ASP A 531 -19.22 -7.83 -20.51
C ASP A 531 -18.92 -8.99 -19.54
N TYR A 532 -17.93 -8.81 -18.65
CA TYR A 532 -17.54 -9.87 -17.72
C TYR A 532 -18.47 -9.98 -16.50
N SER A 533 -18.96 -8.88 -15.97
CA SER A 533 -19.93 -8.85 -14.86
C SER A 533 -21.22 -9.58 -15.27
N LYS A 534 -21.70 -9.32 -16.50
CA LYS A 534 -22.81 -10.07 -17.11
C LYS A 534 -22.49 -11.56 -17.25
N THR A 535 -21.27 -11.90 -17.65
CA THR A 535 -20.82 -13.29 -17.80
C THR A 535 -20.75 -14.03 -16.44
N LEU A 536 -20.33 -13.35 -15.38
CA LEU A 536 -20.17 -13.92 -14.04
C LEU A 536 -21.43 -13.83 -13.17
N GLY A 537 -22.46 -13.07 -13.61
CA GLY A 537 -23.68 -12.87 -12.83
C GLY A 537 -23.46 -12.05 -11.54
N CYS A 538 -22.60 -11.03 -11.60
CA CYS A 538 -22.31 -10.14 -10.49
C CYS A 538 -22.57 -8.67 -10.85
N ASN A 539 -22.55 -7.78 -9.85
CA ASN A 539 -22.64 -6.35 -10.10
C ASN A 539 -21.44 -5.85 -10.91
N GLU A 540 -21.70 -4.89 -11.80
CA GLU A 540 -20.67 -4.07 -12.42
C GLU A 540 -19.85 -3.36 -11.34
N SER A 541 -18.59 -3.07 -11.64
CA SER A 541 -17.69 -2.40 -10.71
C SER A 541 -18.16 -0.96 -10.51
N ILE A 542 -18.35 -0.54 -9.26
CA ILE A 542 -18.81 0.83 -8.93
C ILE A 542 -17.87 1.90 -9.48
N LYS A 543 -16.56 1.60 -9.50
CA LYS A 543 -15.46 2.38 -10.05
C LYS A 543 -14.42 1.44 -10.66
N HIS A 544 -13.62 1.96 -11.58
CA HIS A 544 -12.79 1.17 -12.50
C HIS A 544 -11.31 1.55 -12.52
N THR A 545 -10.99 2.83 -12.47
CA THR A 545 -9.67 3.36 -12.83
C THR A 545 -9.09 4.22 -11.73
N THR A 546 -7.76 4.25 -11.66
CA THR A 546 -7.01 5.01 -10.66
C THR A 546 -5.63 5.39 -11.19
N VAL A 547 -4.83 6.12 -10.40
CA VAL A 547 -3.41 6.34 -10.61
C VAL A 547 -2.69 6.22 -9.28
N LYS A 548 -1.77 5.26 -9.19
CA LYS A 548 -0.93 5.02 -8.01
C LYS A 548 0.55 5.20 -8.36
N PRO A 549 1.35 5.86 -7.51
CA PRO A 549 2.80 5.83 -7.61
C PRO A 549 3.34 4.53 -6.99
N SER A 550 3.32 3.43 -7.75
CA SER A 550 3.77 2.12 -7.25
C SER A 550 5.29 2.00 -7.29
N GLY A 551 5.97 2.67 -6.35
CA GLY A 551 7.42 2.89 -6.40
C GLY A 551 8.30 1.63 -6.39
N THR A 552 7.80 0.45 -5.96
CA THR A 552 8.56 -0.81 -6.09
C THR A 552 8.26 -1.55 -7.39
N VAL A 553 7.00 -1.53 -7.84
CA VAL A 553 6.57 -2.20 -9.07
C VAL A 553 7.07 -1.46 -10.31
N ALA A 554 7.02 -0.12 -10.32
CA ALA A 554 7.56 0.69 -11.40
C ALA A 554 9.08 0.50 -11.58
N LYS A 555 9.82 0.21 -10.51
CA LYS A 555 11.26 -0.13 -10.59
C LYS A 555 11.53 -1.43 -11.35
N LEU A 556 10.61 -2.40 -11.32
CA LEU A 556 10.71 -3.62 -12.12
C LEU A 556 10.78 -3.29 -13.60
N ALA A 557 9.84 -2.47 -14.06
CA ALA A 557 9.69 -2.10 -15.47
C ALA A 557 10.65 -0.97 -15.89
N GLY A 558 11.22 -0.22 -14.93
CA GLY A 558 12.05 0.95 -15.19
C GLY A 558 11.24 2.18 -15.62
N ALA A 559 9.97 2.27 -15.21
CA ALA A 559 9.04 3.31 -15.60
C ALA A 559 8.93 4.41 -14.53
N SER A 560 8.46 5.60 -14.92
CA SER A 560 8.09 6.68 -14.00
C SER A 560 6.97 6.25 -13.05
N GLU A 561 7.01 6.68 -11.78
CA GLU A 561 6.12 6.18 -10.72
C GLU A 561 4.72 6.82 -10.80
N GLY A 562 3.73 6.11 -11.34
CA GLY A 562 2.38 6.66 -11.56
C GLY A 562 2.42 7.86 -12.52
N MET A 563 2.02 9.03 -12.01
CA MET A 563 2.14 10.31 -12.72
C MET A 563 3.37 11.16 -12.35
N HIS A 564 4.26 10.68 -11.48
CA HIS A 564 5.42 11.46 -11.06
C HIS A 564 6.40 11.64 -12.21
N PHE A 565 7.01 12.82 -12.26
CA PHE A 565 8.19 13.07 -13.06
C PHE A 565 9.39 12.33 -12.49
N HIS A 566 10.36 11.99 -13.34
CA HIS A 566 11.63 11.43 -12.88
C HIS A 566 12.35 12.43 -11.97
N TYR A 567 13.07 11.94 -10.96
CA TYR A 567 13.83 12.80 -10.05
C TYR A 567 14.92 13.61 -10.78
N GLY A 568 15.50 13.05 -11.84
CA GLY A 568 16.45 13.70 -12.72
C GLY A 568 16.58 12.93 -14.04
N ALA A 569 17.14 13.58 -15.06
CA ALA A 569 17.35 12.97 -16.38
C ALA A 569 18.35 11.81 -16.34
N TYR A 570 19.43 12.01 -15.58
CA TYR A 570 20.52 11.06 -15.37
C TYR A 570 20.78 10.96 -13.88
N LEU A 571 20.78 9.74 -13.34
CA LEU A 571 20.87 9.49 -11.90
C LEU A 571 21.87 8.37 -11.59
N ILE A 572 22.51 8.44 -10.43
CA ILE A 572 22.90 7.25 -9.68
C ILE A 572 21.78 6.94 -8.69
N GLN A 573 21.25 5.72 -8.73
CA GLN A 573 20.34 5.23 -7.70
C GLN A 573 21.05 4.19 -6.83
N ARG A 574 20.97 4.34 -5.51
CA ARG A 574 21.60 3.42 -4.56
C ARG A 574 20.59 2.41 -4.00
N ILE A 575 20.97 1.14 -3.96
CA ILE A 575 20.27 0.10 -3.20
C ILE A 575 21.19 -0.40 -2.10
N ARG A 576 20.63 -0.56 -0.90
CA ARG A 576 21.31 -1.09 0.27
C ARG A 576 21.06 -2.58 0.38
N PHE A 577 22.14 -3.34 0.53
CA PHE A 577 22.14 -4.79 0.72
C PHE A 577 22.86 -5.11 2.02
N GLN A 578 22.41 -6.14 2.73
CA GLN A 578 23.19 -6.70 3.81
C GLN A 578 24.53 -7.22 3.24
N ASN A 579 25.61 -7.10 3.98
CA ASN A 579 26.96 -7.49 3.52
C ASN A 579 27.06 -8.97 3.16
N SER A 580 26.20 -9.82 3.73
CA SER A 580 26.08 -11.25 3.45
C SER A 580 25.11 -11.58 2.30
N ASP A 581 24.52 -10.57 1.63
CA ASP A 581 23.58 -10.81 0.52
C ASP A 581 24.29 -11.44 -0.70
N PRO A 582 23.81 -12.58 -1.22
CA PRO A 582 24.45 -13.31 -2.32
C PRO A 582 24.43 -12.56 -3.65
N LEU A 583 23.63 -11.49 -3.80
CA LEU A 583 23.67 -10.64 -5.00
C LEU A 583 24.92 -9.74 -5.03
N LEU A 584 25.52 -9.42 -3.89
CA LEU A 584 26.65 -8.49 -3.82
C LEU A 584 27.87 -8.96 -4.64
N PRO A 585 28.32 -10.23 -4.56
CA PRO A 585 29.40 -10.73 -5.41
C PRO A 585 29.07 -10.62 -6.92
N ALA A 586 27.84 -10.97 -7.32
CA ALA A 586 27.40 -10.89 -8.71
C ALA A 586 27.38 -9.44 -9.22
N LEU A 587 26.89 -8.50 -8.41
CA LEU A 587 26.88 -7.07 -8.73
C LEU A 587 28.30 -6.53 -8.88
N LYS A 588 29.21 -6.84 -7.95
CA LYS A 588 30.63 -6.44 -8.06
C LYS A 588 31.28 -7.01 -9.33
N ALA A 589 31.04 -8.29 -9.63
CA ALA A 589 31.59 -8.94 -10.82
C ALA A 589 31.09 -8.31 -12.14
N CYS A 590 29.87 -7.77 -12.16
CA CYS A 590 29.33 -7.07 -13.33
C CYS A 590 29.90 -5.65 -13.51
N GLY A 591 30.62 -5.11 -12.53
CA GLY A 591 31.22 -3.77 -12.57
C GLY A 591 30.42 -2.67 -11.85
N TYR A 592 29.37 -3.02 -11.08
CA TYR A 592 28.67 -2.04 -10.26
C TYR A 592 29.59 -1.55 -9.14
N ARG A 593 29.62 -0.22 -8.92
CA ARG A 593 30.35 0.34 -7.78
C ARG A 593 29.61 0.05 -6.49
N THR A 594 30.39 -0.28 -5.46
CA THR A 594 29.88 -0.58 -4.13
C THR A 594 30.68 0.15 -3.07
N GLU A 595 30.01 0.64 -2.03
CA GLU A 595 30.62 1.30 -0.88
C GLU A 595 29.94 0.83 0.42
N ALA A 596 30.62 0.90 1.56
CA ALA A 596 30.00 0.60 2.84
C ALA A 596 28.90 1.62 3.15
N ASP A 597 27.75 1.18 3.67
CA ASP A 597 26.70 2.09 4.12
C ASP A 597 27.13 2.81 5.39
N ILE A 598 26.98 4.13 5.42
CA ILE A 598 27.40 4.96 6.55
C ILE A 598 26.33 5.06 7.64
N TYR A 599 25.09 4.65 7.34
CA TYR A 599 23.92 4.81 8.21
C TYR A 599 23.50 3.52 8.91
N THR A 600 23.80 2.37 8.32
CA THR A 600 23.40 1.05 8.81
C THR A 600 24.60 0.12 8.80
N GLU A 601 24.92 -0.45 9.96
CA GLU A 601 26.00 -1.43 10.08
C GLU A 601 25.74 -2.67 9.20
N ASN A 602 26.80 -3.40 8.85
CA ASN A 602 26.73 -4.62 8.04
C ASN A 602 25.99 -4.46 6.72
N THR A 603 26.01 -3.27 6.14
CA THR A 603 25.28 -2.93 4.91
C THR A 603 26.23 -2.35 3.86
N THR A 604 26.01 -2.72 2.60
CA THR A 604 26.72 -2.20 1.43
C THR A 604 25.74 -1.46 0.52
N CYS A 605 26.10 -0.24 0.13
CA CYS A 605 25.43 0.52 -0.93
C CYS A 605 25.96 0.07 -2.31
N VAL A 606 25.04 -0.16 -3.25
CA VAL A 606 25.37 -0.46 -4.66
C VAL A 606 24.78 0.63 -5.55
N GLU A 607 25.61 1.19 -6.44
CA GLU A 607 25.26 2.30 -7.32
C GLU A 607 24.79 1.81 -8.70
N PHE A 608 23.57 2.20 -9.10
CA PHE A 608 22.96 1.89 -10.39
C PHE A 608 22.85 3.17 -11.24
N PRO A 609 23.59 3.30 -12.34
CA PRO A 609 23.41 4.37 -13.32
C PRO A 609 22.08 4.20 -14.06
N VAL A 610 21.25 5.25 -14.06
CA VAL A 610 19.93 5.24 -14.69
C VAL A 610 19.79 6.48 -15.59
N LYS A 611 19.37 6.24 -16.83
CA LYS A 611 18.87 7.28 -17.74
C LYS A 611 17.35 7.18 -17.80
N ALA A 612 16.67 8.29 -17.49
CA ALA A 612 15.23 8.38 -17.61
C ALA A 612 14.80 8.30 -19.09
N VAL A 613 13.59 7.79 -19.34
CA VAL A 613 13.01 7.78 -20.70
C VAL A 613 12.86 9.21 -21.18
N GLY A 614 13.29 9.47 -22.41
CA GLY A 614 13.24 10.81 -23.00
C GLY A 614 14.17 11.84 -22.36
N ALA A 615 15.19 11.44 -21.59
CA ALA A 615 16.15 12.35 -20.93
C ALA A 615 16.82 13.40 -21.86
N ASP A 616 16.94 13.10 -23.16
CA ASP A 616 17.49 14.03 -24.17
C ASP A 616 16.42 14.88 -24.89
N ASN A 617 15.14 14.67 -24.59
CA ASN A 617 14.04 15.42 -25.18
C ASN A 617 13.93 16.80 -24.52
N PRO A 618 13.84 17.91 -25.28
CA PRO A 618 13.70 19.26 -24.71
C PRO A 618 12.44 19.44 -23.84
N ASN A 619 11.42 18.59 -24.00
CA ASN A 619 10.21 18.60 -23.17
C ASN A 619 10.33 17.75 -21.90
N PHE A 620 11.45 17.06 -21.68
CA PHE A 620 11.72 16.37 -20.42
C PHE A 620 11.73 17.36 -19.25
N ALA A 621 11.10 16.99 -18.14
CA ALA A 621 11.12 17.75 -16.90
C ALA A 621 11.40 16.80 -15.74
N SER A 622 12.24 17.25 -14.81
CA SER A 622 12.49 16.56 -13.56
C SER A 622 11.54 17.04 -12.45
N ALA A 623 11.36 16.23 -11.40
CA ALA A 623 10.56 16.58 -10.24
C ALA A 623 10.98 17.91 -9.58
N GLY A 624 12.28 18.25 -9.59
CA GLY A 624 12.79 19.51 -9.05
C GLY A 624 12.60 20.73 -9.95
N THR A 625 12.23 20.54 -11.23
CA THR A 625 12.13 21.62 -12.24
C THR A 625 10.71 21.89 -12.72
N VAL A 626 9.81 20.93 -12.57
CA VAL A 626 8.40 21.10 -12.93
C VAL A 626 7.74 22.01 -11.90
N SER A 627 7.00 23.03 -12.35
CA SER A 627 6.36 23.96 -11.41
C SER A 627 5.27 23.27 -10.60
N ILE A 628 5.03 23.76 -9.38
CA ILE A 628 3.91 23.30 -8.55
C ILE A 628 2.57 23.38 -9.32
N ALA A 629 2.35 24.45 -10.10
CA ALA A 629 1.15 24.65 -10.89
C ALA A 629 0.97 23.59 -12.00
N GLU A 630 2.05 23.17 -12.67
CA GLU A 630 2.00 22.10 -13.67
C GLU A 630 1.72 20.73 -13.04
N GLN A 631 2.23 20.47 -11.84
CA GLN A 631 1.94 19.23 -11.11
C GLN A 631 0.45 19.13 -10.72
N PHE A 632 -0.14 20.20 -10.17
CA PHE A 632 -1.57 20.28 -9.90
C PHE A 632 -2.41 20.07 -11.17
N ALA A 633 -2.04 20.74 -12.27
CA ALA A 633 -2.71 20.58 -13.56
C ALA A 633 -2.62 19.14 -14.09
N THR A 634 -1.47 18.48 -13.94
CA THR A 634 -1.28 17.09 -14.36
C THR A 634 -2.15 16.14 -13.53
N GLN A 635 -2.26 16.37 -12.21
CA GLN A 635 -3.15 15.59 -11.35
C GLN A 635 -4.61 15.78 -11.77
N ALA A 636 -5.01 17.03 -12.00
CA ALA A 636 -6.35 17.40 -12.46
C ALA A 636 -6.70 16.77 -13.81
N PHE A 637 -5.77 16.72 -14.77
CA PHE A 637 -5.97 16.04 -16.05
C PHE A 637 -6.36 14.57 -15.85
N LEU A 638 -5.59 13.83 -15.04
CA LEU A 638 -5.83 12.41 -14.81
C LEU A 638 -7.12 12.17 -14.04
N GLN A 639 -7.44 13.02 -13.06
CA GLN A 639 -8.69 12.96 -12.31
C GLN A 639 -9.91 13.28 -13.20
N THR A 640 -9.70 14.09 -14.24
CA THR A 640 -10.76 14.53 -15.15
C THR A 640 -11.07 13.52 -16.25
N TYR A 641 -10.05 12.96 -16.90
CA TYR A 641 -10.25 12.19 -18.14
C TYR A 641 -9.98 10.68 -17.99
N TRP A 642 -9.31 10.26 -16.91
CA TRP A 642 -8.93 8.86 -16.70
C TRP A 642 -9.56 8.24 -15.45
N SER A 643 -9.27 8.78 -14.27
CA SER A 643 -9.58 8.15 -12.97
C SER A 643 -11.00 8.46 -12.51
N ASP A 644 -11.80 7.42 -12.25
CA ASP A 644 -13.10 7.52 -11.58
C ASP A 644 -13.02 7.26 -10.06
N ASN A 645 -11.92 6.67 -9.58
CA ASN A 645 -11.48 6.76 -8.19
C ASN A 645 -10.75 8.10 -7.98
N ALA A 646 -9.57 8.10 -7.36
CA ALA A 646 -8.73 9.28 -7.13
C ALA A 646 -7.39 9.17 -7.90
N VAL A 647 -6.54 10.19 -7.76
CA VAL A 647 -5.20 10.25 -8.36
C VAL A 647 -4.20 10.51 -7.25
N SER A 648 -3.42 9.50 -6.90
CA SER A 648 -2.36 9.61 -5.92
C SER A 648 -1.10 10.21 -6.54
N CYS A 649 -0.64 11.31 -5.96
CA CYS A 649 0.68 11.87 -6.23
C CYS A 649 1.15 12.72 -5.05
N THR A 650 2.47 12.81 -4.87
CA THR A 650 3.08 13.82 -4.02
C THR A 650 3.49 14.99 -4.90
N ILE A 651 2.85 16.14 -4.72
CA ILE A 651 3.22 17.38 -5.40
C ILE A 651 4.38 18.01 -4.63
N THR A 652 5.54 18.10 -5.26
CA THR A 652 6.73 18.72 -4.66
C THR A 652 6.83 20.18 -5.03
N PHE A 653 7.35 21.03 -4.14
CA PHE A 653 7.51 22.46 -4.42
C PHE A 653 8.79 23.01 -3.80
N GLN A 654 9.44 23.95 -4.49
CA GLN A 654 10.58 24.68 -3.93
C GLN A 654 10.10 25.68 -2.88
N ASP A 655 10.98 26.13 -1.98
CA ASP A 655 10.64 27.17 -0.99
C ASP A 655 10.07 28.44 -1.64
N SER A 656 10.58 28.81 -2.82
CA SER A 656 10.09 29.95 -3.62
C SER A 656 8.67 29.79 -4.17
N GLU A 657 8.14 28.57 -4.17
CA GLU A 657 6.79 28.24 -4.61
C GLU A 657 5.82 28.06 -3.43
N GLY A 658 6.30 28.12 -2.18
CA GLY A 658 5.49 27.88 -0.98
C GLY A 658 4.28 28.82 -0.84
N ASP A 659 4.38 30.06 -1.32
CA ASP A 659 3.27 31.03 -1.32
C ASP A 659 2.17 30.70 -2.36
N GLN A 660 2.41 29.75 -3.27
CA GLN A 660 1.42 29.31 -4.27
C GLN A 660 0.51 28.18 -3.75
N VAL A 661 0.89 27.50 -2.67
CA VAL A 661 0.20 26.30 -2.15
C VAL A 661 -1.28 26.57 -1.91
N GLU A 662 -1.60 27.61 -1.13
CA GLU A 662 -2.97 27.94 -0.76
C GLU A 662 -3.84 28.29 -1.97
N SER A 663 -3.31 29.08 -2.91
CA SER A 663 -4.02 29.51 -4.11
C SER A 663 -4.32 28.35 -5.05
N LEU A 664 -3.38 27.41 -5.20
CA LEU A 664 -3.59 26.21 -6.01
C LEU A 664 -4.60 25.25 -5.36
N LEU A 665 -4.52 25.05 -4.05
CA LEU A 665 -5.52 24.26 -3.32
C LEU A 665 -6.93 24.81 -3.54
N ARG A 666 -7.11 26.13 -3.42
CA ARG A 666 -8.39 26.79 -3.74
C ARG A 666 -8.82 26.58 -5.19
N GLN A 667 -7.91 26.79 -6.14
CA GLN A 667 -8.21 26.72 -7.57
C GLN A 667 -8.75 25.34 -7.98
N TYR A 668 -8.20 24.27 -7.41
CA TYR A 668 -8.55 22.90 -7.79
C TYR A 668 -9.58 22.22 -6.86
N ARG A 669 -10.23 22.99 -5.97
CA ARG A 669 -11.20 22.48 -4.97
C ARG A 669 -12.40 21.71 -5.54
N PHE A 670 -12.71 21.90 -6.83
CA PHE A 670 -13.80 21.21 -7.55
C PHE A 670 -13.36 20.00 -8.37
N ILE A 671 -12.07 19.65 -8.35
CA ILE A 671 -11.50 18.63 -9.24
C ILE A 671 -10.80 17.54 -8.42
N ILE A 672 -9.91 17.93 -7.52
CA ILE A 672 -9.00 16.99 -6.88
C ILE A 672 -9.67 16.31 -5.68
N LYS A 673 -9.80 14.97 -5.74
CA LYS A 673 -10.42 14.17 -4.68
C LYS A 673 -9.51 13.93 -3.47
N SER A 674 -8.20 13.92 -3.69
CA SER A 674 -7.19 13.78 -2.63
C SER A 674 -5.87 14.37 -3.10
N THR A 675 -5.12 15.03 -2.22
CA THR A 675 -3.80 15.55 -2.55
C THR A 675 -2.84 15.50 -1.37
N SER A 676 -1.57 15.32 -1.68
CA SER A 676 -0.44 15.36 -0.75
C SER A 676 0.63 16.24 -1.36
N LEU A 677 1.17 17.15 -0.56
CA LEU A 677 2.20 18.08 -0.96
C LEU A 677 3.41 17.88 -0.05
N LEU A 678 4.62 18.02 -0.57
CA LEU A 678 5.84 17.91 0.23
C LEU A 678 6.83 18.99 -0.19
N PRO A 679 7.43 19.75 0.74
CA PRO A 679 8.55 20.62 0.43
C PRO A 679 9.65 19.82 -0.28
N TYR A 680 10.10 20.30 -1.44
CA TYR A 680 11.16 19.64 -2.19
C TYR A 680 12.47 19.80 -1.43
N PHE A 681 12.91 18.75 -0.75
CA PHE A 681 14.23 18.73 -0.13
C PHE A 681 15.27 18.24 -1.15
N GLY A 682 15.96 19.19 -1.78
CA GLY A 682 17.08 18.92 -2.68
C GLY A 682 18.44 18.81 -1.98
N GLY A 683 18.46 18.74 -0.65
CA GLY A 683 19.70 18.74 0.13
C GLY A 683 20.63 17.58 -0.20
N SER A 684 21.92 17.79 0.01
CA SER A 684 22.95 16.77 -0.20
C SER A 684 22.96 15.78 0.96
N LEU A 685 22.30 14.62 0.80
CA LEU A 685 22.56 13.45 1.64
C LEU A 685 23.83 12.76 1.15
N GLN A 686 24.72 12.38 2.07
CA GLN A 686 26.03 11.82 1.72
C GLN A 686 25.92 10.53 0.90
N GLN A 687 24.96 9.66 1.22
CA GLN A 687 24.61 8.48 0.41
C GLN A 687 23.16 8.57 -0.05
N ALA A 688 22.85 9.64 -0.80
CA ALA A 688 21.50 9.86 -1.33
C ALA A 688 21.04 8.63 -2.15
N PRO A 689 19.81 8.14 -1.93
CA PRO A 689 19.26 7.00 -2.69
C PRO A 689 19.04 7.33 -4.16
N LYS A 690 18.86 8.62 -4.51
CA LYS A 690 18.79 9.14 -5.88
C LYS A 690 19.72 10.36 -5.95
N GLU A 691 20.81 10.26 -6.69
CA GLU A 691 21.80 11.33 -6.89
C GLU A 691 21.76 11.82 -8.33
N PRO A 692 21.50 13.12 -8.56
CA PRO A 692 21.53 13.69 -9.90
C PRO A 692 22.96 13.79 -10.41
N ILE A 693 23.18 13.35 -11.66
CA ILE A 693 24.47 13.40 -12.33
C ILE A 693 24.32 14.00 -13.74
N ASP A 694 25.42 14.41 -14.35
CA ASP A 694 25.43 14.79 -15.75
C ASP A 694 25.47 13.56 -16.68
N LYS A 695 25.26 13.81 -17.97
CA LYS A 695 25.25 12.78 -19.01
C LYS A 695 26.61 12.08 -19.16
N GLU A 696 27.71 12.83 -19.06
CA GLU A 696 29.08 12.31 -19.19
C GLU A 696 29.38 11.29 -18.08
N THR A 697 29.01 11.64 -16.84
CA THR A 697 29.08 10.76 -15.68
C THR A 697 28.22 9.53 -15.92
N TYR A 698 26.97 9.68 -16.35
CA TYR A 698 26.10 8.53 -16.63
C TYR A 698 26.72 7.58 -17.66
N GLU A 699 27.25 8.11 -18.77
CA GLU A 699 27.86 7.33 -19.84
C GLU A 699 29.10 6.58 -19.33
N LYS A 700 29.98 7.27 -18.59
CA LYS A 700 31.16 6.66 -17.96
C LYS A 700 30.78 5.54 -16.98
N ARG A 701 29.86 5.84 -16.06
CA ARG A 701 29.42 4.90 -15.01
C ARG A 701 28.69 3.70 -15.59
N SER A 702 27.96 3.89 -16.69
CA SER A 702 27.29 2.80 -17.41
C SER A 702 28.27 1.91 -18.16
N GLN A 703 29.36 2.46 -18.72
CA GLN A 703 30.41 1.69 -19.40
C GLN A 703 31.23 0.81 -18.45
N GLU A 704 31.30 1.16 -17.16
CA GLU A 704 31.91 0.32 -16.12
C GLU A 704 31.15 -1.01 -15.93
N ILE A 705 29.84 -1.02 -16.22
CA ILE A 705 28.97 -2.19 -16.06
C ILE A 705 28.93 -2.97 -17.37
N THR A 706 29.68 -4.08 -17.41
CA THR A 706 29.83 -4.90 -18.62
C THR A 706 29.16 -6.27 -18.50
N GLY A 707 28.73 -6.67 -17.30
CA GLY A 707 28.02 -7.93 -17.05
C GLY A 707 26.51 -7.76 -16.91
N ASN A 708 25.77 -8.84 -17.20
CA ASN A 708 24.35 -8.96 -16.84
C ASN A 708 24.23 -9.70 -15.50
N VAL A 709 23.79 -9.00 -14.46
CA VAL A 709 23.68 -9.57 -13.10
C VAL A 709 22.73 -10.76 -13.02
N GLU A 710 21.67 -10.79 -13.84
CA GLU A 710 20.73 -11.93 -13.90
C GLU A 710 21.45 -13.22 -14.30
N GLU A 711 22.25 -13.15 -15.36
CA GLU A 711 23.00 -14.28 -15.89
C GLU A 711 24.12 -14.70 -14.94
N VAL A 712 24.87 -13.73 -14.41
CA VAL A 712 25.98 -14.00 -13.48
C VAL A 712 25.47 -14.64 -12.18
N PHE A 713 24.39 -14.11 -11.60
CA PHE A 713 23.81 -14.67 -10.39
C PHE A 713 23.20 -16.06 -10.63
N SER A 714 22.50 -16.26 -11.76
CA SER A 714 21.93 -17.56 -12.12
C SER A 714 23.01 -18.65 -12.23
N GLN A 715 24.15 -18.32 -12.84
CA GLN A 715 25.30 -19.23 -12.93
C GLN A 715 25.90 -19.50 -11.55
N LEU A 716 26.15 -18.45 -10.74
CA LEU A 716 26.68 -18.60 -9.38
C LEU A 716 25.80 -19.48 -8.50
N ASN A 717 24.47 -19.33 -8.58
CA ASN A 717 23.51 -20.12 -7.80
C ASN A 717 23.44 -21.59 -8.26
N SER A 718 23.84 -21.87 -9.50
CA SER A 718 23.96 -23.24 -10.01
C SER A 718 25.27 -23.91 -9.56
N ASP A 719 26.35 -23.12 -9.44
CA ASP A 719 27.69 -23.61 -9.11
C ASP A 719 27.92 -23.71 -7.59
N VAL A 720 27.33 -22.81 -6.80
CA VAL A 720 27.51 -22.72 -5.34
C VAL A 720 26.28 -23.27 -4.65
N LYS A 721 26.45 -24.43 -3.99
CA LYS A 721 25.40 -25.00 -3.15
C LYS A 721 25.07 -24.05 -2.01
N ASP A 722 23.77 -23.87 -1.74
CA ASP A 722 23.25 -23.08 -0.63
C ASP A 722 23.60 -21.57 -0.71
N LEU A 723 23.92 -21.04 -1.92
CA LEU A 723 24.28 -19.63 -2.13
C LEU A 723 23.24 -18.65 -1.55
N GLU A 724 21.96 -18.96 -1.69
CA GLU A 724 20.87 -18.10 -1.22
C GLU A 724 20.51 -18.28 0.27
N LEU A 725 21.05 -19.31 0.94
CA LEU A 725 20.82 -19.55 2.37
C LEU A 725 21.79 -18.69 3.18
N VAL A 726 21.34 -17.50 3.57
CA VAL A 726 22.08 -16.64 4.51
C VAL A 726 21.90 -17.21 5.91
N ASP A 727 23.01 -17.50 6.61
CA ASP A 727 23.01 -17.98 7.99
C ASP A 727 22.32 -16.95 8.91
N GLN A 728 21.42 -17.41 9.76
CA GLN A 728 20.55 -16.55 10.59
C GLN A 728 21.30 -15.86 11.74
N THR A 729 22.57 -16.20 11.96
CA THR A 729 23.41 -15.61 13.01
C THR A 729 23.58 -14.09 12.88
N ASP A 730 23.36 -13.51 11.70
CA ASP A 730 23.50 -12.07 11.47
C ASP A 730 22.32 -11.22 12.01
N CYS A 731 21.21 -11.84 12.47
CA CYS A 731 20.04 -11.08 12.96
C CYS A 731 20.17 -10.57 14.42
N GLU A 732 21.30 -10.77 15.11
CA GLU A 732 21.53 -10.22 16.45
C GLU A 732 21.56 -8.67 16.48
N GLY A 733 21.80 -8.01 15.34
CA GLY A 733 21.88 -6.54 15.22
C GLY A 733 20.59 -5.80 14.87
N GLY A 734 19.44 -6.47 14.80
CA GLY A 734 18.15 -5.83 14.51
C GLY A 734 17.90 -5.47 13.03
N ALA A 735 18.82 -5.80 12.12
CA ALA A 735 18.68 -5.65 10.67
C ALA A 735 18.58 -7.03 10.01
N CYS A 736 17.42 -7.67 10.10
CA CYS A 736 17.19 -8.95 9.42
C CYS A 736 16.89 -8.69 7.92
N PRO A 737 17.40 -9.52 6.98
CA PRO A 737 17.25 -9.27 5.55
C PRO A 737 15.77 -9.22 5.17
N ILE A 738 15.41 -8.23 4.34
CA ILE A 738 14.16 -8.31 3.60
C ILE A 738 14.32 -9.48 2.63
N LYS A 739 13.68 -10.60 2.91
CA LYS A 739 13.18 -11.55 1.90
C LYS A 739 11.65 -11.51 1.90
#